data_AF-A0A1F8WPM4-F1
#
_entry.id   AF-A0A1F8WPM4-F1
#
_cell.length_a   1.000
_cell.length_b   1.000
_cell.length_c   1.000
_cell.angle_alpha   90.00
_cell.angle_beta   90.00
_cell.angle_gamma   90.00
#
_symmetry.space_group_name_H-M   'P 1'
#
loop_
_entity.id
_entity.type
_entity.pdbx_description
1 polymer ?
#
loop_
_entity_poly.entity_id
_entity_poly.type
_entity_poly.pdbx_seq_one_letter_code
_entity_poly.pdbx_strand_id
1 'polypeptide(L)'
;MPDNPEKTGDVPVGEEELISPEKLNLFQKPSDVAYPRLEVVAGPQEGMVLALKKGEQVLGRAKGRVQIHLDDTSLSRMHAKIVVDEAGITIQDLGSRNGTLLNGKKIKKDTDHKLAHCDEIGLGIYSLRLALKAITPQDLVSQKNKKSSVETFVAASSPQSPEIEKQENPKETEPAEESKGVFDEPVKEGPETDAENKQLPVPVGEIAAEEGRVGKRLGFIFIAVCLLSGVAGLVFYYFNKSHSLQKSQEVTIEDSEESIDEVIDEALLDQDQEEKQEPVPTVEEKPGTPVPVETIQPKTSIPTPTSEIFHAFLDIQTKPMPAFIRMDGRALGYAPLKVPVDVEQGREYEVVAEYDLKDIRDKYQQKTVFKADARREVFSINFDAEIGMLRILKLPRDVQFYLEGYYAYDKAHANPVRLDDIVYGKPLYIPFGHYQVELKLPVRLGASSKPVYEVRYHREYDLNAENRSLEISVDDKALQFFPAQIKTQPPGATLFVDGQKMGVTPFEGDLPLGNHSMKFVLEGFFDKQETYDVRVNVPYEETFVLDTSLAGRHIHRAKEFLETSDATHALNELVEALKGDVTLKEKAEIYYFLGHVYYLLADKPKAKTYWEESIKSKDFYYESQLGLAKLQIDEGNKNAALSRIIEVMLNSKAHTPLAGEAKRVFQRIIKTGAVIYISSEPSGARVVVNHQEVDQKTPVILSDVEFGTYRIEIDKEGFGPAIVKKSVQMGDFIPVFVTLKKDAF
;
A
#
# COMPACT_ATOMS: atom_id res chain seq x y z
N MET A 1 -24.94 -69.85 19.94
CA MET A 1 -23.95 -70.93 20.11
C MET A 1 -24.61 -72.25 19.78
N PRO A 2 -23.89 -73.22 19.19
CA PRO A 2 -22.52 -73.10 18.65
C PRO A 2 -22.55 -72.27 17.33
N ASP A 3 -21.68 -72.36 16.30
CA ASP A 3 -20.48 -73.17 16.03
C ASP A 3 -19.52 -72.42 15.06
N ASN A 4 -18.34 -72.99 14.78
CA ASN A 4 -17.38 -72.55 13.74
C ASN A 4 -16.42 -73.71 13.37
N PRO A 5 -16.15 -73.99 12.08
CA PRO A 5 -14.74 -73.83 11.64
C PRO A 5 -14.52 -73.43 10.15
N GLU A 6 -13.32 -72.88 9.89
CA GLU A 6 -12.35 -73.13 8.78
C GLU A 6 -12.82 -73.74 7.42
N LYS A 7 -12.27 -73.45 6.22
CA LYS A 7 -11.09 -72.74 5.63
C LYS A 7 -11.48 -72.47 4.14
N THR A 8 -10.84 -71.71 3.25
CA THR A 8 -9.43 -71.31 2.99
C THR A 8 -9.38 -69.86 2.46
N GLY A 9 -8.20 -69.22 2.44
CA GLY A 9 -7.99 -67.93 1.77
C GLY A 9 -6.97 -68.03 0.62
N ASP A 10 -7.32 -67.50 -0.55
CA ASP A 10 -6.44 -67.34 -1.71
C ASP A 10 -6.01 -65.88 -1.90
N VAL A 11 -4.90 -65.67 -2.61
CA VAL A 11 -4.31 -64.34 -2.89
C VAL A 11 -3.95 -64.22 -4.38
N PRO A 12 -4.43 -63.17 -5.05
CA PRO A 12 -3.58 -62.33 -5.92
C PRO A 12 -3.29 -61.00 -5.21
N VAL A 13 -2.04 -60.53 -5.12
CA VAL A 13 -1.27 -59.88 -6.20
C VAL A 13 -2.03 -58.66 -6.73
N GLY A 14 -1.58 -57.46 -6.36
CA GLY A 14 -2.25 -56.19 -6.68
C GLY A 14 -1.80 -55.56 -7.99
N GLU A 15 -2.64 -54.69 -8.52
CA GLU A 15 -2.37 -53.85 -9.70
C GLU A 15 -2.06 -52.40 -9.27
N GLU A 16 -1.26 -51.69 -10.05
CA GLU A 16 -0.81 -50.32 -9.73
C GLU A 16 -1.87 -49.27 -10.14
N GLU A 17 -2.54 -48.64 -9.17
CA GLU A 17 -3.47 -47.55 -9.46
C GLU A 17 -2.72 -46.23 -9.75
N LEU A 18 -2.77 -45.80 -11.03
CA LEU A 18 -2.09 -44.61 -11.53
C LEU A 18 -2.71 -43.31 -10.97
N ILE A 19 -2.10 -42.74 -9.94
CA ILE A 19 -2.53 -41.47 -9.34
C ILE A 19 -2.32 -40.29 -10.29
N SER A 20 -3.40 -39.59 -10.62
CA SER A 20 -3.40 -38.35 -11.42
C SER A 20 -2.60 -37.22 -10.76
N PRO A 21 -1.82 -36.41 -11.52
CA PRO A 21 -0.95 -35.37 -10.97
C PRO A 21 -1.67 -34.12 -10.41
N GLU A 22 -3.00 -34.03 -10.45
CA GLU A 22 -3.75 -32.82 -10.07
C GLU A 22 -4.08 -32.68 -8.56
N LYS A 23 -3.37 -33.41 -7.68
CA LYS A 23 -3.47 -33.27 -6.22
C LYS A 23 -2.15 -32.82 -5.57
N LEU A 24 -1.59 -31.71 -6.07
CA LEU A 24 -0.46 -31.04 -5.42
C LEU A 24 -0.95 -29.87 -4.54
N ASN A 25 -1.04 -30.09 -3.23
CA ASN A 25 -1.43 -29.07 -2.25
C ASN A 25 -0.48 -27.87 -2.29
N LEU A 26 -0.96 -26.70 -2.73
CA LEU A 26 -0.13 -25.51 -2.95
C LEU A 26 0.02 -24.57 -1.73
N PHE A 27 -0.62 -24.88 -0.60
CA PHE A 27 -0.53 -24.09 0.64
C PHE A 27 -0.12 -24.95 1.85
N GLN A 28 1.14 -25.39 1.88
CA GLN A 28 1.81 -25.69 3.16
C GLN A 28 2.04 -24.36 3.89
N LYS A 29 1.88 -24.32 5.22
CA LYS A 29 2.15 -23.09 5.97
C LYS A 29 3.66 -22.81 5.99
N PRO A 30 4.09 -21.56 6.14
CA PRO A 30 5.50 -21.23 6.40
C PRO A 30 6.11 -21.86 7.68
N SER A 31 5.33 -22.55 8.50
CA SER A 31 5.82 -23.42 9.59
C SER A 31 6.28 -24.80 9.12
N ASP A 32 5.77 -25.30 7.99
CA ASP A 32 5.76 -26.72 7.65
C ASP A 32 6.89 -27.08 6.66
N VAL A 33 7.44 -26.08 5.96
CA VAL A 33 8.55 -26.23 4.99
C VAL A 33 9.89 -26.23 5.73
N ALA A 34 10.58 -27.37 5.71
CA ALA A 34 11.87 -27.56 6.38
C ALA A 34 12.99 -26.61 5.89
N TYR A 35 13.99 -26.40 6.75
CA TYR A 35 15.18 -25.61 6.44
C TYR A 35 16.30 -26.49 5.84
N PRO A 36 17.19 -25.94 4.99
CA PRO A 36 17.21 -24.57 4.47
C PRO A 36 16.14 -24.32 3.41
N ARG A 37 15.69 -23.07 3.27
CA ARG A 37 14.62 -22.67 2.33
C ARG A 37 14.76 -21.23 1.86
N LEU A 38 14.18 -20.92 0.71
CA LEU A 38 13.98 -19.55 0.25
C LEU A 38 12.53 -19.12 0.53
N GLU A 39 12.35 -17.88 0.98
CA GLU A 39 11.06 -17.24 1.15
C GLU A 39 10.96 -16.11 0.11
N VAL A 40 9.91 -16.09 -0.72
CA VAL A 40 9.71 -14.98 -1.67
C VAL A 40 9.20 -13.76 -0.90
N VAL A 41 10.01 -12.70 -0.87
CA VAL A 41 9.76 -11.45 -0.13
C VAL A 41 9.21 -10.35 -1.03
N ALA A 42 9.43 -10.44 -2.34
CA ALA A 42 8.78 -9.59 -3.32
C ALA A 42 8.70 -10.31 -4.69
N GLY A 43 7.68 -9.98 -5.47
CA GLY A 43 7.47 -10.46 -6.84
C GLY A 43 6.17 -11.26 -7.00
N PRO A 44 5.85 -11.76 -8.22
CA PRO A 44 4.58 -12.44 -8.53
C PRO A 44 4.21 -13.69 -7.70
N GLN A 45 5.13 -14.18 -6.86
CA GLN A 45 4.92 -15.35 -5.99
C GLN A 45 5.26 -15.03 -4.53
N GLU A 46 5.11 -13.77 -4.09
CA GLU A 46 5.37 -13.34 -2.71
C GLU A 46 4.63 -14.20 -1.67
N GLY A 47 5.31 -14.48 -0.55
CA GLY A 47 4.82 -15.40 0.48
C GLY A 47 5.06 -16.89 0.19
N MET A 48 5.39 -17.27 -1.05
CA MET A 48 5.76 -18.66 -1.38
C MET A 48 7.06 -19.05 -0.67
N VAL A 49 7.10 -20.29 -0.15
CA VAL A 49 8.28 -20.85 0.54
C VAL A 49 8.79 -22.07 -0.22
N LEU A 50 10.09 -22.08 -0.54
CA LEU A 50 10.75 -23.07 -1.40
C LEU A 50 11.83 -23.82 -0.61
N ALA A 51 11.59 -25.10 -0.31
CA ALA A 51 12.60 -25.95 0.32
C ALA A 51 13.85 -26.09 -0.58
N LEU A 52 15.03 -25.87 -0.01
CA LEU A 52 16.30 -26.18 -0.65
C LEU A 52 16.71 -27.62 -0.28
N LYS A 53 17.21 -28.35 -1.28
CA LYS A 53 17.65 -29.75 -1.19
C LYS A 53 19.18 -29.78 -1.31
N LYS A 54 19.82 -30.78 -0.68
CA LYS A 54 21.27 -31.00 -0.85
C LYS A 54 21.60 -31.23 -2.33
N GLY A 55 22.65 -30.58 -2.83
CA GLY A 55 23.05 -30.60 -4.24
C GLY A 55 22.78 -29.27 -4.97
N GLU A 56 22.67 -29.34 -6.29
CA GLU A 56 22.52 -28.20 -7.20
C GLU A 56 21.05 -27.93 -7.56
N GLN A 57 20.62 -26.66 -7.45
CA GLN A 57 19.30 -26.18 -7.86
C GLN A 57 19.43 -24.89 -8.68
N VAL A 58 18.94 -24.92 -9.92
CA VAL A 58 18.87 -23.75 -10.81
C VAL A 58 17.56 -22.99 -10.59
N LEU A 59 17.66 -21.66 -10.61
CA LEU A 59 16.57 -20.69 -10.49
C LEU A 59 16.35 -20.00 -11.85
N GLY A 60 15.10 -19.84 -12.30
CA GLY A 60 14.79 -19.07 -13.51
C GLY A 60 13.37 -19.24 -14.05
N ARG A 61 13.10 -18.64 -15.22
CA ARG A 61 11.76 -18.65 -15.84
C ARG A 61 11.44 -19.84 -16.73
N ALA A 62 12.41 -20.71 -17.06
CA ALA A 62 12.16 -21.84 -17.95
C ALA A 62 11.62 -23.06 -17.21
N LYS A 63 10.30 -23.11 -16.97
CA LYS A 63 9.58 -24.28 -16.43
C LYS A 63 10.06 -25.57 -17.11
N GLY A 64 10.44 -26.57 -16.30
CA GLY A 64 10.99 -27.84 -16.79
C GLY A 64 12.49 -27.84 -17.14
N ARG A 65 13.19 -26.70 -17.06
CA ARG A 65 14.68 -26.60 -17.15
C ARG A 65 15.35 -26.11 -15.87
N VAL A 66 14.56 -25.83 -14.84
CA VAL A 66 15.00 -25.29 -13.55
C VAL A 66 14.27 -26.01 -12.41
N GLN A 67 14.95 -26.21 -11.29
CA GLN A 67 14.37 -26.84 -10.09
C GLN A 67 13.56 -25.83 -9.27
N ILE A 68 13.89 -24.54 -9.38
CA ILE A 68 13.17 -23.42 -8.78
C ILE A 68 12.66 -22.53 -9.92
N HIS A 69 11.37 -22.66 -10.23
CA HIS A 69 10.73 -21.89 -11.27
C HIS A 69 10.17 -20.58 -10.69
N LEU A 70 10.64 -19.47 -11.25
CA LEU A 70 10.21 -18.11 -10.94
C LEU A 70 9.73 -17.48 -12.25
N ASP A 71 8.43 -17.33 -12.41
CA ASP A 71 7.86 -16.95 -13.72
C ASP A 71 7.77 -15.43 -13.87
N ASP A 72 8.78 -14.84 -14.52
CA ASP A 72 8.72 -13.50 -15.10
C ASP A 72 9.77 -13.31 -16.20
N THR A 73 9.47 -12.42 -17.14
CA THR A 73 10.28 -11.98 -18.28
C THR A 73 11.58 -11.26 -17.92
N SER A 74 11.72 -10.64 -16.75
CA SER A 74 12.98 -10.02 -16.31
C SER A 74 14.06 -11.05 -15.94
N LEU A 75 13.68 -12.32 -15.73
CA LEU A 75 14.62 -13.40 -15.47
C LEU A 75 15.13 -14.06 -16.77
N SER A 76 16.39 -14.52 -16.73
CA SER A 76 16.87 -15.48 -17.72
C SER A 76 16.19 -16.85 -17.56
N ARG A 77 16.19 -17.63 -18.65
CA ARG A 77 15.63 -19.01 -18.68
C ARG A 77 16.19 -19.88 -17.56
N MET A 78 17.51 -19.84 -17.42
CA MET A 78 18.28 -20.22 -16.23
C MET A 78 18.99 -18.92 -15.83
N HIS A 79 18.87 -18.48 -14.58
CA HIS A 79 19.31 -17.15 -14.12
C HIS A 79 20.44 -17.26 -13.11
N ALA A 80 20.21 -18.03 -12.06
CA ALA A 80 21.18 -18.30 -11.01
C ALA A 80 21.18 -19.78 -10.65
N LYS A 81 22.25 -20.25 -10.05
CA LYS A 81 22.35 -21.55 -9.39
C LYS A 81 22.53 -21.32 -7.90
N ILE A 82 21.87 -22.13 -7.08
CA ILE A 82 22.22 -22.34 -5.68
C ILE A 82 22.77 -23.76 -5.51
N VAL A 83 23.79 -23.90 -4.68
CA VAL A 83 24.32 -25.21 -4.24
C VAL A 83 24.22 -25.30 -2.73
N VAL A 84 23.75 -26.45 -2.22
CA VAL A 84 23.68 -26.78 -0.78
C VAL A 84 24.57 -27.99 -0.52
N ASP A 85 25.63 -27.81 0.26
CA ASP A 85 26.59 -28.86 0.61
C ASP A 85 26.92 -28.86 2.12
N GLU A 86 28.03 -29.50 2.50
CA GLU A 86 28.49 -29.59 3.89
C GLU A 86 29.36 -28.39 4.33
N ALA A 87 29.78 -27.54 3.38
CA ALA A 87 30.55 -26.31 3.59
C ALA A 87 29.69 -25.03 3.56
N GLY A 88 28.40 -25.15 3.21
CA GLY A 88 27.37 -24.14 3.39
C GLY A 88 26.34 -24.10 2.25
N ILE A 89 25.93 -22.88 1.91
CA ILE A 89 25.09 -22.60 0.74
C ILE A 89 25.78 -21.50 -0.09
N THR A 90 25.87 -21.68 -1.40
CA THR A 90 26.38 -20.69 -2.35
C THR A 90 25.33 -20.30 -3.40
N ILE A 91 25.52 -19.15 -4.03
CA ILE A 91 24.81 -18.72 -5.23
C ILE A 91 25.80 -18.26 -6.32
N GLN A 92 25.48 -18.57 -7.57
CA GLN A 92 26.25 -18.22 -8.77
C GLN A 92 25.29 -17.63 -9.83
N ASP A 93 25.62 -16.49 -10.44
CA ASP A 93 24.85 -15.96 -11.58
C ASP A 93 25.28 -16.67 -12.87
N LEU A 94 24.33 -17.32 -13.55
CA LEU A 94 24.56 -18.15 -14.75
C LEU A 94 24.55 -17.30 -16.03
N GLY A 95 25.33 -16.21 -16.04
CA GLY A 95 25.43 -15.31 -17.18
C GLY A 95 24.17 -14.49 -17.47
N SER A 96 23.29 -14.26 -16.49
CA SER A 96 21.92 -13.75 -16.69
C SER A 96 21.83 -12.35 -17.32
N ARG A 97 20.67 -12.00 -17.92
CA ARG A 97 20.48 -10.71 -18.60
C ARG A 97 20.55 -9.53 -17.63
N ASN A 98 19.75 -9.58 -16.57
CA ASN A 98 19.63 -8.48 -15.62
C ASN A 98 20.70 -8.57 -14.51
N GLY A 99 21.20 -9.77 -14.24
CA GLY A 99 22.15 -10.07 -13.16
C GLY A 99 21.47 -10.35 -11.82
N THR A 100 22.12 -11.18 -11.02
CA THR A 100 21.74 -11.49 -9.64
C THR A 100 22.26 -10.42 -8.67
N LEU A 101 21.45 -10.05 -7.68
CA LEU A 101 21.82 -9.20 -6.55
C LEU A 101 21.91 -10.05 -5.27
N LEU A 102 22.84 -9.71 -4.38
CA LEU A 102 22.94 -10.24 -3.02
C LEU A 102 23.02 -9.06 -2.04
N ASN A 103 22.06 -8.97 -1.14
CA ASN A 103 21.83 -7.85 -0.22
C ASN A 103 21.88 -6.48 -0.94
N GLY A 104 21.29 -6.41 -2.14
CA GLY A 104 21.26 -5.22 -3.00
C GLY A 104 22.52 -4.99 -3.85
N LYS A 105 23.62 -5.73 -3.65
CA LYS A 105 24.86 -5.60 -4.45
C LYS A 105 24.90 -6.64 -5.56
N LYS A 106 25.24 -6.24 -6.78
CA LYS A 106 25.34 -7.15 -7.93
C LYS A 106 26.53 -8.10 -7.76
N ILE A 107 26.27 -9.41 -7.84
CA ILE A 107 27.33 -10.43 -7.72
C ILE A 107 28.07 -10.63 -9.05
N LYS A 108 29.24 -11.26 -9.02
CA LYS A 108 29.98 -11.58 -10.25
C LYS A 108 29.33 -12.77 -10.96
N LYS A 109 29.35 -12.71 -12.30
CA LYS A 109 28.94 -13.84 -13.15
C LYS A 109 29.88 -15.01 -12.94
N ASP A 110 29.32 -16.22 -13.00
CA ASP A 110 30.02 -17.51 -12.97
C ASP A 110 30.93 -17.71 -11.73
N THR A 111 30.76 -16.89 -10.68
CA THR A 111 31.52 -16.93 -9.42
C THR A 111 30.61 -17.38 -8.28
N ASP A 112 31.08 -18.29 -7.42
CA ASP A 112 30.34 -18.72 -6.23
C ASP A 112 30.41 -17.67 -5.11
N HIS A 113 29.25 -17.24 -4.62
CA HIS A 113 29.10 -16.35 -3.47
C HIS A 113 28.40 -17.08 -2.32
N LYS A 114 29.05 -17.18 -1.15
CA LYS A 114 28.43 -17.79 0.04
C LYS A 114 27.25 -16.96 0.55
N LEU A 115 26.17 -17.64 0.92
CA LEU A 115 24.96 -17.06 1.50
C LEU A 115 24.91 -17.31 3.02
N ALA A 116 24.50 -16.30 3.78
CA ALA A 116 24.24 -16.36 5.21
C ALA A 116 22.73 -16.33 5.52
N HIS A 117 22.37 -16.55 6.78
CA HIS A 117 20.98 -16.49 7.21
C HIS A 117 20.38 -15.08 7.01
N CYS A 118 19.15 -15.08 6.50
CA CYS A 118 18.35 -13.94 6.07
C CYS A 118 18.88 -13.21 4.82
N ASP A 119 19.99 -13.60 4.21
CA ASP A 119 20.51 -12.90 3.02
C ASP A 119 19.46 -12.81 1.90
N GLU A 120 19.40 -11.64 1.28
CA GLU A 120 18.36 -11.24 0.34
C GLU A 120 18.90 -11.29 -1.10
N ILE A 121 18.28 -12.11 -1.94
CA ILE A 121 18.70 -12.45 -3.29
C ILE A 121 17.73 -11.80 -4.28
N GLY A 122 18.21 -10.85 -5.07
CA GLY A 122 17.43 -10.19 -6.12
C GLY A 122 17.63 -10.87 -7.47
N LEU A 123 16.54 -11.24 -8.14
CA LEU A 123 16.52 -11.88 -9.46
C LEU A 123 15.47 -11.17 -10.34
N GLY A 124 15.88 -10.14 -11.08
CA GLY A 124 14.92 -9.31 -11.81
C GLY A 124 13.95 -8.60 -10.85
N ILE A 125 12.65 -8.83 -10.98
CA ILE A 125 11.62 -8.29 -10.06
C ILE A 125 11.43 -9.12 -8.78
N TYR A 126 12.04 -10.30 -8.66
CA TYR A 126 11.91 -11.14 -7.46
C TYR A 126 12.94 -10.76 -6.39
N SER A 127 12.51 -10.74 -5.13
CA SER A 127 13.40 -10.74 -3.96
C SER A 127 13.14 -12.00 -3.13
N LEU A 128 14.19 -12.77 -2.84
CA LEU A 128 14.13 -14.03 -2.10
C LEU A 128 14.99 -13.95 -0.84
N ARG A 129 14.52 -14.44 0.31
CA ARG A 129 15.28 -14.47 1.56
C ARG A 129 15.70 -15.88 1.93
N LEU A 130 16.97 -16.10 2.27
CA LEU A 130 17.46 -17.40 2.73
C LEU A 130 17.17 -17.64 4.22
N ALA A 131 16.27 -18.56 4.54
CA ALA A 131 16.07 -19.04 5.91
C ALA A 131 16.84 -20.35 6.15
N LEU A 132 17.76 -20.34 7.13
CA LEU A 132 18.51 -21.51 7.63
C LEU A 132 17.91 -22.06 8.94
N LYS A 133 17.09 -21.25 9.60
CA LYS A 133 16.35 -21.47 10.84
C LYS A 133 15.11 -20.55 10.81
N ALA A 134 14.24 -20.65 11.80
CA ALA A 134 13.17 -19.67 12.00
C ALA A 134 13.75 -18.25 12.18
N ILE A 135 13.23 -17.31 11.38
CA ILE A 135 13.62 -15.90 11.42
C ILE A 135 12.97 -15.24 12.63
N THR A 136 13.76 -14.59 13.48
CA THR A 136 13.23 -13.78 14.59
C THR A 136 13.13 -12.30 14.18
N PRO A 137 12.32 -11.49 14.88
CA PRO A 137 12.33 -10.03 14.71
C PRO A 137 13.72 -9.40 14.88
N GLN A 138 14.60 -10.02 15.68
CA GLN A 138 15.96 -9.55 15.93
C GLN A 138 16.88 -9.79 14.73
N ASP A 139 16.75 -10.94 14.03
CA ASP A 139 17.49 -11.20 12.79
C ASP A 139 17.15 -10.14 11.71
N LEU A 140 15.87 -9.74 11.60
CA LEU A 140 15.41 -8.70 10.67
C LEU A 140 15.95 -7.29 11.00
N VAL A 141 16.02 -6.93 12.29
CA VAL A 141 16.61 -5.65 12.73
C VAL A 141 18.12 -5.61 12.44
N SER A 142 18.85 -6.70 12.68
CA SER A 142 20.28 -6.80 12.34
C SER A 142 20.55 -6.63 10.84
N GLN A 143 19.63 -7.03 9.96
CA GLN A 143 19.75 -6.76 8.53
C GLN A 143 19.48 -5.31 8.13
N LYS A 144 18.49 -4.65 8.75
CA LYS A 144 18.20 -3.24 8.46
C LYS A 144 19.41 -2.34 8.74
N ASN A 145 20.16 -2.66 9.80
CA ASN A 145 21.42 -2.00 10.13
C ASN A 145 22.57 -2.33 9.14
N LYS A 146 22.60 -3.53 8.54
CA LYS A 146 23.53 -3.87 7.44
C LYS A 146 23.21 -3.13 6.13
N LYS A 147 21.93 -2.88 5.82
CA LYS A 147 21.52 -2.09 4.63
C LYS A 147 21.85 -0.60 4.77
N SER A 148 21.99 -0.07 6.00
CA SER A 148 22.21 1.37 6.25
C SER A 148 23.65 1.88 6.05
N SER A 149 24.62 1.03 5.68
CA SER A 149 26.04 1.39 5.53
C SER A 149 26.55 1.34 4.09
N VAL A 150 25.65 1.48 3.11
CA VAL A 150 25.95 1.61 1.68
C VAL A 150 24.99 2.63 1.09
N GLU A 151 25.52 3.66 0.42
CA GLU A 151 24.73 4.82 -0.01
C GLU A 151 23.78 4.52 -1.17
N THR A 152 22.57 5.09 -1.10
CA THR A 152 21.52 4.94 -2.10
C THR A 152 21.73 5.90 -3.27
N PHE A 153 22.32 5.42 -4.37
CA PHE A 153 22.23 6.11 -5.66
C PHE A 153 20.95 5.71 -6.38
N VAL A 154 19.96 6.63 -6.38
CA VAL A 154 18.76 6.53 -7.22
C VAL A 154 19.17 6.83 -8.67
N ALA A 155 19.25 5.80 -9.51
CA ALA A 155 19.51 5.96 -10.93
C ALA A 155 18.23 6.42 -11.65
N ALA A 156 18.16 7.70 -12.03
CA ALA A 156 17.11 8.22 -12.90
C ALA A 156 17.41 7.89 -14.36
N SER A 157 16.42 7.39 -15.10
CA SER A 157 16.50 7.25 -16.56
C SER A 157 15.11 7.28 -17.21
N SER A 158 14.60 8.47 -17.48
CA SER A 158 13.53 8.68 -18.46
C SER A 158 14.08 8.46 -19.88
N PRO A 159 13.26 8.04 -20.86
CA PRO A 159 13.76 7.62 -22.17
C PRO A 159 14.19 8.80 -23.06
N GLN A 160 15.21 8.55 -23.89
CA GLN A 160 15.48 9.31 -25.11
C GLN A 160 15.54 8.35 -26.31
N SER A 161 15.00 8.81 -27.43
CA SER A 161 14.95 8.14 -28.74
C SER A 161 14.97 9.22 -29.83
N PRO A 162 15.31 8.88 -31.08
CA PRO A 162 16.63 8.40 -31.50
C PRO A 162 17.21 9.29 -32.62
N GLU A 163 18.50 9.13 -32.95
CA GLU A 163 19.08 9.73 -34.16
C GLU A 163 19.95 8.73 -34.93
N ILE A 164 20.18 8.97 -36.22
CA ILE A 164 20.32 7.92 -37.25
C ILE A 164 21.69 7.97 -37.97
N GLU A 165 22.25 6.78 -38.19
CA GLU A 165 23.31 6.39 -39.15
C GLU A 165 24.61 7.23 -39.28
N LYS A 166 25.74 6.53 -39.18
CA LYS A 166 26.52 6.19 -40.39
C LYS A 166 27.42 4.98 -40.22
N GLN A 167 27.78 4.38 -41.36
CA GLN A 167 28.61 3.18 -41.47
C GLN A 167 30.04 3.52 -41.92
N GLU A 168 30.84 2.45 -42.03
CA GLU A 168 32.10 2.31 -42.77
C GLU A 168 33.43 2.68 -42.08
N ASN A 169 34.44 1.90 -42.47
CA ASN A 169 35.83 1.81 -42.02
C ASN A 169 36.61 1.36 -43.26
N PRO A 170 37.85 1.81 -43.50
CA PRO A 170 38.94 0.83 -43.46
C PRO A 170 40.34 1.35 -43.05
N LYS A 171 41.10 0.47 -42.39
CA LYS A 171 42.55 0.14 -42.54
C LYS A 171 43.62 1.26 -42.50
N GLU A 172 44.85 1.03 -42.01
CA GLU A 172 45.48 -0.18 -41.43
C GLU A 172 46.05 0.19 -40.01
N THR A 173 47.22 -0.14 -39.45
CA THR A 173 48.47 -0.84 -39.84
C THR A 173 49.13 -1.47 -38.59
N GLU A 174 50.15 -2.31 -38.81
CA GLU A 174 50.98 -3.04 -37.83
C GLU A 174 52.48 -2.66 -38.02
N PRO A 175 53.51 -3.21 -37.30
CA PRO A 175 53.56 -4.07 -36.09
C PRO A 175 54.69 -3.70 -35.05
N ALA A 176 54.95 -4.61 -34.07
CA ALA A 176 56.26 -4.91 -33.42
C ALA A 176 56.90 -3.87 -32.41
N GLU A 177 57.76 -4.21 -31.42
CA GLU A 177 58.23 -5.49 -30.81
C GLU A 177 58.88 -5.34 -29.39
N GLU A 178 59.12 -6.48 -28.71
CA GLU A 178 60.00 -6.83 -27.54
C GLU A 178 60.64 -5.81 -26.54
N SER A 179 60.55 -6.08 -25.21
CA SER A 179 61.60 -6.74 -24.37
C SER A 179 61.69 -6.35 -22.85
N LYS A 180 62.03 -7.37 -22.02
CA LYS A 180 62.86 -7.49 -20.75
C LYS A 180 63.14 -6.23 -19.87
N GLY A 181 63.30 -6.30 -18.53
CA GLY A 181 63.30 -7.38 -17.50
C GLY A 181 63.47 -6.76 -16.07
N VAL A 182 62.95 -7.35 -14.98
CA VAL A 182 63.60 -8.32 -14.05
C VAL A 182 64.60 -7.72 -13.01
N PHE A 183 64.15 -7.63 -11.73
CA PHE A 183 64.91 -7.52 -10.45
C PHE A 183 65.78 -6.25 -10.23
N ASP A 184 66.09 -5.77 -9.02
CA ASP A 184 66.28 -6.41 -7.69
C ASP A 184 65.64 -5.65 -6.48
N GLU A 185 65.65 -6.28 -5.30
CA GLU A 185 65.36 -5.71 -3.96
C GLU A 185 66.41 -6.23 -2.94
N PRO A 186 66.82 -5.42 -1.93
CA PRO A 186 66.84 -6.00 -0.57
C PRO A 186 66.43 -5.05 0.57
N VAL A 187 66.05 -5.65 1.70
CA VAL A 187 65.50 -5.05 2.94
C VAL A 187 66.55 -4.98 4.07
N LYS A 188 66.34 -4.10 5.10
CA LYS A 188 66.74 -4.16 6.55
C LYS A 188 67.17 -2.77 7.12
N GLU A 189 67.10 -2.41 8.42
CA GLU A 189 66.33 -2.83 9.62
C GLU A 189 66.54 -1.81 10.78
N GLY A 190 65.54 -1.52 11.62
CA GLY A 190 65.73 -1.03 13.01
C GLY A 190 65.88 0.50 13.28
N PRO A 191 66.06 0.93 14.55
CA PRO A 191 64.90 1.16 15.47
C PRO A 191 64.92 2.48 16.32
N GLU A 192 63.99 2.53 17.29
CA GLU A 192 63.44 3.61 18.17
C GLU A 192 64.41 4.49 19.02
N THR A 193 64.00 5.74 19.39
CA THR A 193 63.72 6.23 20.80
C THR A 193 63.46 7.76 20.94
N ASP A 194 62.89 8.14 22.11
CA ASP A 194 62.17 9.39 22.53
C ASP A 194 62.94 10.73 22.68
N ALA A 195 62.20 11.88 22.78
CA ALA A 195 62.56 13.07 23.62
C ALA A 195 61.47 14.19 23.78
N GLU A 196 61.65 15.04 24.81
CA GLU A 196 60.75 15.99 25.53
C GLU A 196 60.25 17.33 24.90
N ASN A 197 58.97 17.68 25.21
CA ASN A 197 58.42 18.89 25.91
C ASN A 197 59.13 20.29 25.92
N LYS A 198 58.41 21.39 25.56
CA LYS A 198 58.34 22.69 26.32
C LYS A 198 57.26 23.71 25.85
N GLN A 199 57.11 24.85 26.57
CA GLN A 199 55.81 25.55 26.73
C GLN A 199 55.90 27.10 26.95
N LEU A 200 55.04 27.89 26.24
CA LEU A 200 54.47 29.27 26.49
C LEU A 200 55.33 30.52 26.89
N PRO A 201 54.83 31.73 26.51
CA PRO A 201 54.72 32.89 27.43
C PRO A 201 53.41 33.73 27.29
N VAL A 202 53.12 34.63 28.26
CA VAL A 202 51.92 35.53 28.46
C VAL A 202 52.25 36.57 29.59
N PRO A 203 51.42 37.58 30.05
CA PRO A 203 50.05 38.06 29.70
C PRO A 203 49.90 39.64 29.58
N VAL A 204 48.67 40.20 29.79
CA VAL A 204 48.24 41.62 30.06
C VAL A 204 48.19 42.58 28.84
N GLY A 205 47.12 43.36 28.53
CA GLY A 205 45.77 43.64 29.11
C GLY A 205 44.98 44.56 28.12
N GLU A 206 43.85 45.25 28.40
CA GLU A 206 42.89 45.31 29.54
C GLU A 206 41.59 46.12 29.15
N ILE A 207 40.56 46.15 30.03
CA ILE A 207 39.29 46.95 30.10
C ILE A 207 38.23 46.94 28.95
N ALA A 208 36.96 46.73 29.38
CA ALA A 208 35.70 47.40 28.96
C ALA A 208 34.63 46.67 28.08
N ALA A 209 33.36 46.91 28.48
CA ALA A 209 32.06 46.71 27.81
C ALA A 209 31.55 45.28 27.47
N GLU A 210 30.44 44.90 28.12
CA GLU A 210 29.51 43.88 27.62
C GLU A 210 28.44 44.52 26.72
N GLU A 211 28.10 43.90 25.59
CA GLU A 211 26.73 44.03 25.03
C GLU A 211 26.39 42.93 23.99
N GLY A 212 25.09 42.60 23.89
CA GLY A 212 24.45 42.13 22.65
C GLY A 212 24.88 40.79 22.01
N ARG A 213 24.39 39.65 22.51
CA ARG A 213 24.35 38.38 21.72
C ARG A 213 22.97 37.74 21.53
N VAL A 214 21.91 38.55 21.60
CA VAL A 214 20.53 38.16 21.25
C VAL A 214 20.20 38.66 19.83
N GLY A 215 20.68 37.95 18.79
CA GLY A 215 20.56 38.44 17.41
C GLY A 215 20.39 37.40 16.29
N LYS A 216 20.49 36.09 16.56
CA LYS A 216 20.43 35.03 15.52
C LYS A 216 19.40 33.91 15.75
N ARG A 217 18.51 34.04 16.75
CA ARG A 217 17.39 33.09 16.97
C ARG A 217 16.00 33.64 16.66
N LEU A 218 15.83 34.97 16.53
CA LEU A 218 14.50 35.57 16.35
C LEU A 218 13.96 35.46 14.91
N GLY A 219 14.83 35.57 13.89
CA GLY A 219 14.42 35.53 12.48
C GLY A 219 13.79 34.20 12.02
N PHE A 220 14.26 33.06 12.54
CA PHE A 220 13.69 31.75 12.22
C PHE A 220 12.30 31.54 12.83
N ILE A 221 12.02 32.12 14.00
CA ILE A 221 10.71 32.03 14.66
C ILE A 221 9.66 32.84 13.88
N PHE A 222 10.03 34.02 13.39
CA PHE A 222 9.11 34.90 12.65
C PHE A 222 8.61 34.25 11.34
N ILE A 223 9.50 33.61 10.57
CA ILE A 223 9.15 32.93 9.31
C ILE A 223 8.20 31.75 9.56
N ALA A 224 8.43 30.97 10.62
CA ALA A 224 7.55 29.85 10.98
C ALA A 224 6.14 30.31 11.37
N VAL A 225 6.02 31.41 12.13
CA VAL A 225 4.73 31.98 12.53
C VAL A 225 3.94 32.53 11.32
N CYS A 226 4.62 33.17 10.36
CA CYS A 226 3.98 33.66 9.13
C CYS A 226 3.47 32.53 8.21
N LEU A 227 4.13 31.37 8.18
CA LEU A 227 3.66 30.21 7.41
C LEU A 227 2.44 29.54 8.07
N LEU A 228 2.42 29.43 9.41
CA LEU A 228 1.30 28.86 10.14
C LEU A 228 0.03 29.73 10.07
N SER A 229 0.15 31.06 10.12
CA SER A 229 -1.01 31.95 9.98
C SER A 229 -1.61 31.93 8.57
N GLY A 230 -0.78 31.79 7.52
CA GLY A 230 -1.25 31.62 6.14
C GLY A 230 -2.12 30.38 5.95
N VAL A 231 -1.71 29.24 6.50
CA VAL A 231 -2.49 27.98 6.43
C VAL A 231 -3.81 28.10 7.21
N ALA A 232 -3.78 28.68 8.41
CA ALA A 232 -5.00 28.91 9.20
C ALA A 232 -6.01 29.82 8.48
N GLY A 233 -5.53 30.90 7.83
CA GLY A 233 -6.37 31.78 7.03
C GLY A 233 -6.99 31.09 5.80
N LEU A 234 -6.23 30.21 5.13
CA LEU A 234 -6.73 29.42 4.01
C LEU A 234 -7.84 28.43 4.45
N VAL A 235 -7.62 27.72 5.55
CA VAL A 235 -8.64 26.81 6.12
C VAL A 235 -9.91 27.57 6.50
N PHE A 236 -9.79 28.72 7.17
CA PHE A 236 -10.93 29.56 7.54
C PHE A 236 -11.70 30.10 6.33
N TYR A 237 -11.00 30.45 5.24
CA TYR A 237 -11.61 30.88 3.98
C TYR A 237 -12.46 29.76 3.35
N TYR A 238 -11.93 28.53 3.27
CA TYR A 238 -12.70 27.39 2.75
C TYR A 238 -13.86 26.98 3.68
N PHE A 239 -13.69 27.06 5.01
CA PHE A 239 -14.76 26.75 5.97
C PHE A 239 -15.94 27.73 5.85
N ASN A 240 -15.69 29.03 5.76
CA ASN A 240 -16.75 30.02 5.52
C ASN A 240 -17.39 29.90 4.13
N LYS A 241 -16.61 29.55 3.10
CA LYS A 241 -17.14 29.32 1.75
C LYS A 241 -18.04 28.07 1.67
N SER A 242 -17.76 27.05 2.49
CA SER A 242 -18.66 25.91 2.68
C SER A 242 -19.98 26.35 3.33
N HIS A 243 -19.90 27.12 4.43
CA HIS A 243 -21.09 27.57 5.16
C HIS A 243 -22.02 28.51 4.36
N SER A 244 -21.51 29.25 3.38
CA SER A 244 -22.35 30.13 2.54
C SER A 244 -23.16 29.39 1.46
N LEU A 245 -22.94 28.09 1.25
CA LEU A 245 -23.66 27.28 0.25
C LEU A 245 -24.84 26.49 0.84
N GLN A 246 -25.03 26.53 2.16
CA GLN A 246 -26.02 25.70 2.87
C GLN A 246 -27.26 26.49 3.34
N LYS A 247 -27.48 27.73 2.87
CA LYS A 247 -28.57 28.60 3.34
C LYS A 247 -29.36 29.27 2.22
N SER A 248 -29.98 28.47 1.36
CA SER A 248 -30.89 28.98 0.32
C SER A 248 -31.98 27.98 -0.12
N GLN A 249 -32.63 27.27 0.81
CA GLN A 249 -33.98 26.72 0.60
C GLN A 249 -34.67 26.34 1.92
N GLU A 250 -35.45 27.28 2.45
CA GLU A 250 -36.59 26.98 3.34
C GLU A 250 -37.82 27.63 2.68
N VAL A 251 -38.82 26.82 2.32
CA VAL A 251 -40.14 27.28 1.88
C VAL A 251 -41.15 26.51 2.72
N THR A 252 -41.82 27.20 3.62
CA THR A 252 -42.83 26.63 4.51
C THR A 252 -44.08 26.27 3.71
N ILE A 253 -44.58 25.04 3.89
CA ILE A 253 -45.97 24.67 3.61
C ILE A 253 -46.46 23.90 4.84
N GLU A 254 -47.58 24.34 5.41
CA GLU A 254 -48.26 23.69 6.54
C GLU A 254 -49.31 22.68 6.03
N ASP A 255 -49.62 21.75 6.93
CA ASP A 255 -50.60 20.66 6.88
C ASP A 255 -51.80 20.78 5.93
N SER A 256 -52.13 19.66 5.28
CA SER A 256 -53.52 19.20 5.06
C SER A 256 -53.56 17.68 4.89
N GLU A 257 -54.54 17.02 5.50
CA GLU A 257 -54.89 15.61 5.27
C GLU A 257 -55.78 15.47 4.02
N GLU A 258 -55.74 14.34 3.29
CA GLU A 258 -56.90 13.44 3.17
C GLU A 258 -56.73 12.28 2.14
N SER A 259 -57.27 11.12 2.52
CA SER A 259 -57.82 10.04 1.68
C SER A 259 -56.91 9.17 0.77
N ILE A 260 -57.47 8.00 0.44
CA ILE A 260 -56.94 6.86 -0.34
C ILE A 260 -58.12 6.38 -1.22
N ASP A 261 -57.86 5.49 -2.21
CA ASP A 261 -58.84 4.84 -3.10
C ASP A 261 -59.40 5.77 -4.23
N GLU A 262 -59.90 5.31 -5.39
CA GLU A 262 -60.23 3.94 -5.89
C GLU A 262 -60.26 3.90 -7.46
N VAL A 263 -60.35 2.69 -8.06
CA VAL A 263 -60.83 2.36 -9.44
C VAL A 263 -60.04 2.92 -10.68
N ILE A 264 -59.61 2.22 -11.74
CA ILE A 264 -59.96 0.97 -12.51
C ILE A 264 -60.87 1.19 -13.76
N ASP A 265 -60.46 0.60 -14.90
CA ASP A 265 -61.23 0.33 -16.15
C ASP A 265 -61.79 1.52 -16.97
N GLU A 266 -62.10 1.42 -18.28
CA GLU A 266 -61.57 0.65 -19.43
C GLU A 266 -62.11 1.33 -20.73
N ALA A 267 -62.06 0.65 -21.89
CA ALA A 267 -62.78 0.94 -23.15
C ALA A 267 -62.30 2.10 -24.06
N LEU A 268 -62.45 2.07 -25.41
CA LEU A 268 -62.32 1.01 -26.44
C LEU A 268 -62.66 1.64 -27.83
N LEU A 269 -61.85 1.35 -28.88
CA LEU A 269 -62.21 1.44 -30.32
C LEU A 269 -62.52 2.87 -30.89
N ASP A 270 -62.41 3.17 -32.20
CA ASP A 270 -61.90 2.42 -33.36
C ASP A 270 -61.42 3.33 -34.52
N GLN A 271 -60.60 2.75 -35.42
CA GLN A 271 -60.50 2.96 -36.89
C GLN A 271 -60.39 4.38 -37.56
N ASP A 272 -59.22 4.60 -38.19
CA ASP A 272 -59.00 4.70 -39.67
C ASP A 272 -58.80 6.01 -40.50
N GLN A 273 -57.84 5.87 -41.45
CA GLN A 273 -57.70 6.46 -42.82
C GLN A 273 -57.07 7.86 -43.11
N GLU A 274 -55.90 7.80 -43.77
CA GLU A 274 -55.39 8.56 -44.95
C GLU A 274 -55.28 10.11 -45.05
N GLU A 275 -54.01 10.58 -44.99
CA GLU A 275 -53.25 11.33 -46.04
C GLU A 275 -53.57 12.79 -46.54
N LYS A 276 -52.47 13.50 -46.88
CA LYS A 276 -52.28 14.72 -47.73
C LYS A 276 -52.20 16.13 -47.08
N GLN A 277 -51.78 17.11 -47.90
CA GLN A 277 -51.01 18.33 -47.55
C GLN A 277 -51.69 19.66 -48.02
N GLU A 278 -50.95 20.78 -47.94
CA GLU A 278 -51.21 22.15 -48.49
C GLU A 278 -52.10 23.12 -47.65
N PRO A 279 -52.11 24.46 -47.90
CA PRO A 279 -51.25 25.31 -48.75
C PRO A 279 -50.67 26.59 -48.07
N VAL A 280 -50.02 27.45 -48.87
CA VAL A 280 -49.53 28.83 -48.55
C VAL A 280 -50.44 29.89 -49.23
N PRO A 281 -50.67 31.09 -48.65
CA PRO A 281 -51.47 32.17 -49.26
C PRO A 281 -50.67 33.25 -50.03
N THR A 282 -51.35 33.98 -50.93
CA THR A 282 -50.84 35.11 -51.75
C THR A 282 -51.95 36.17 -51.94
N VAL A 283 -51.62 37.47 -52.09
CA VAL A 283 -52.59 38.59 -52.30
C VAL A 283 -52.05 39.63 -53.32
N GLU A 284 -52.95 40.36 -54.00
CA GLU A 284 -52.70 41.19 -55.22
C GLU A 284 -52.62 42.73 -55.01
N GLU A 285 -52.38 43.48 -56.10
CA GLU A 285 -52.24 44.95 -56.20
C GLU A 285 -53.52 45.73 -56.61
N LYS A 286 -53.55 47.08 -56.44
CA LYS A 286 -53.96 48.06 -57.48
C LYS A 286 -53.64 49.55 -57.14
N PRO A 287 -53.61 50.51 -58.12
CA PRO A 287 -52.86 51.78 -58.00
C PRO A 287 -53.65 53.12 -58.15
N GLY A 288 -52.97 54.28 -58.01
CA GLY A 288 -53.45 55.63 -58.40
C GLY A 288 -52.44 56.79 -58.18
N THR A 289 -52.53 57.91 -58.92
CA THR A 289 -51.69 59.16 -58.79
C THR A 289 -52.38 60.35 -59.51
N PRO A 290 -52.19 61.65 -59.14
CA PRO A 290 -51.08 62.49 -59.68
C PRO A 290 -50.57 63.74 -58.86
N VAL A 291 -49.24 63.99 -58.89
CA VAL A 291 -48.42 65.22 -59.20
C VAL A 291 -49.08 66.64 -59.25
N PRO A 292 -48.43 67.83 -58.97
CA PRO A 292 -47.03 68.24 -58.58
C PRO A 292 -46.95 69.02 -57.21
N VAL A 293 -45.91 69.72 -56.69
CA VAL A 293 -44.90 70.73 -57.20
C VAL A 293 -43.59 70.72 -56.33
N GLU A 294 -42.53 71.36 -56.84
CA GLU A 294 -41.12 71.36 -56.38
C GLU A 294 -40.78 72.01 -55.01
N THR A 295 -39.67 71.57 -54.41
CA THR A 295 -38.59 72.45 -53.91
C THR A 295 -37.25 71.70 -53.99
N ILE A 296 -36.18 72.36 -54.46
CA ILE A 296 -34.86 71.75 -54.73
C ILE A 296 -33.89 72.04 -53.58
N GLN A 297 -33.19 71.01 -53.06
CA GLN A 297 -31.88 71.11 -52.39
C GLN A 297 -31.06 69.80 -52.66
N PRO A 298 -29.72 69.81 -52.50
CA PRO A 298 -28.85 69.02 -53.38
C PRO A 298 -28.61 67.55 -52.99
N LYS A 299 -28.15 66.77 -53.98
CA LYS A 299 -27.68 65.39 -53.79
C LYS A 299 -26.41 65.35 -52.92
N THR A 300 -26.48 64.67 -51.78
CA THR A 300 -25.29 64.11 -51.13
C THR A 300 -25.14 62.66 -51.58
N SER A 301 -24.24 62.41 -52.53
CA SER A 301 -23.84 61.05 -52.89
C SER A 301 -23.03 60.45 -51.73
N ILE A 302 -23.57 59.43 -51.07
CA ILE A 302 -22.77 58.58 -50.19
C ILE A 302 -21.72 57.89 -51.07
N PRO A 303 -20.41 58.05 -50.82
CA PRO A 303 -19.41 57.27 -51.53
C PRO A 303 -19.52 55.81 -51.06
N THR A 304 -19.79 54.89 -51.99
CA THR A 304 -19.57 53.46 -51.73
C THR A 304 -18.10 53.29 -51.34
N PRO A 305 -17.77 52.70 -50.17
CA PRO A 305 -16.39 52.39 -49.87
C PRO A 305 -15.94 51.30 -50.85
N THR A 306 -14.96 51.63 -51.69
CA THR A 306 -14.28 50.63 -52.51
C THR A 306 -13.67 49.57 -51.58
N SER A 307 -14.05 48.30 -51.72
CA SER A 307 -13.38 47.24 -50.96
C SER A 307 -11.96 47.05 -51.50
N GLU A 308 -11.00 47.65 -50.79
CA GLU A 308 -9.58 47.55 -51.10
C GLU A 308 -9.13 46.12 -50.81
N ILE A 309 -8.91 45.35 -51.88
CA ILE A 309 -8.33 44.00 -51.80
C ILE A 309 -6.82 44.15 -51.67
N PHE A 310 -6.23 43.50 -50.68
CA PHE A 310 -4.79 43.45 -50.46
C PHE A 310 -4.28 42.01 -50.31
N HIS A 311 -3.01 41.80 -50.63
CA HIS A 311 -2.34 40.53 -50.46
C HIS A 311 -1.85 40.39 -49.01
N ALA A 312 -2.11 39.24 -48.39
CA ALA A 312 -1.60 38.89 -47.06
C ALA A 312 -1.22 37.42 -46.99
N PHE A 313 -0.54 37.01 -45.92
CA PHE A 313 -0.28 35.61 -45.61
C PHE A 313 -1.14 35.14 -44.43
N LEU A 314 -1.76 33.96 -44.57
CA LEU A 314 -2.22 33.21 -43.40
C LEU A 314 -1.08 32.31 -42.93
N ASP A 315 -0.77 32.34 -41.63
CA ASP A 315 0.21 31.47 -40.97
C ASP A 315 -0.54 30.62 -39.94
N ILE A 316 -0.83 29.38 -40.27
CA ILE A 316 -1.82 28.55 -39.57
C ILE A 316 -1.14 27.35 -38.94
N GLN A 317 -1.26 27.24 -37.62
CA GLN A 317 -0.70 26.17 -36.80
C GLN A 317 -1.84 25.39 -36.14
N THR A 318 -1.71 24.06 -36.04
CA THR A 318 -2.72 23.18 -35.44
C THR A 318 -2.13 22.27 -34.36
N LYS A 319 -2.91 22.03 -33.31
CA LYS A 319 -2.62 21.08 -32.21
C LYS A 319 -3.87 20.26 -31.89
N PRO A 320 -3.74 19.02 -31.41
CA PRO A 320 -2.48 18.28 -31.16
C PRO A 320 -1.88 17.62 -32.42
N MET A 321 -2.54 17.73 -33.57
CA MET A 321 -2.19 17.07 -34.84
C MET A 321 -2.43 17.98 -36.06
N PRO A 322 -1.91 17.63 -37.25
CA PRO A 322 -2.26 18.29 -38.51
C PRO A 322 -3.78 18.26 -38.80
N ALA A 323 -4.32 19.38 -39.30
CA ALA A 323 -5.69 19.49 -39.78
C ALA A 323 -5.73 20.02 -41.22
N PHE A 324 -6.78 19.69 -41.97
CA PHE A 324 -7.04 20.26 -43.29
C PHE A 324 -7.78 21.60 -43.15
N ILE A 325 -7.25 22.66 -43.75
CA ILE A 325 -7.77 24.01 -43.57
C ILE A 325 -8.61 24.45 -44.76
N ARG A 326 -9.75 25.08 -44.44
CA ARG A 326 -10.58 25.87 -45.38
C ARG A 326 -10.67 27.32 -44.93
N MET A 327 -10.80 28.24 -45.89
CA MET A 327 -11.22 29.63 -45.67
C MET A 327 -12.42 29.93 -46.56
N ASP A 328 -13.54 30.40 -45.99
CA ASP A 328 -14.83 30.58 -46.68
C ASP A 328 -15.19 29.35 -47.55
N GLY A 329 -14.99 28.14 -46.99
CA GLY A 329 -15.20 26.84 -47.67
C GLY A 329 -14.10 26.41 -48.67
N ARG A 330 -13.30 27.34 -49.21
CA ARG A 330 -12.18 27.06 -50.13
C ARG A 330 -11.05 26.35 -49.39
N ALA A 331 -10.64 25.20 -49.89
CA ALA A 331 -9.49 24.45 -49.38
C ALA A 331 -8.17 25.24 -49.55
N LEU A 332 -7.33 25.24 -48.50
CA LEU A 332 -6.00 25.86 -48.48
C LEU A 332 -4.86 24.84 -48.35
N GLY A 333 -5.06 23.72 -47.65
CA GLY A 333 -4.05 22.66 -47.46
C GLY A 333 -4.04 22.09 -46.04
N TYR A 334 -3.06 21.25 -45.72
CA TYR A 334 -2.86 20.74 -44.36
C TYR A 334 -1.95 21.66 -43.55
N ALA A 335 -2.36 22.01 -42.33
CA ALA A 335 -1.54 22.75 -41.37
C ALA A 335 -0.53 21.82 -40.66
N PRO A 336 0.64 22.31 -40.22
CA PRO A 336 1.08 23.71 -40.23
C PRO A 336 1.38 24.22 -41.65
N LEU A 337 0.81 25.37 -42.01
CA LEU A 337 0.92 25.95 -43.35
C LEU A 337 1.10 27.46 -43.31
N LYS A 338 1.75 28.00 -44.35
CA LYS A 338 1.79 29.44 -44.62
C LYS A 338 1.47 29.68 -46.09
N VAL A 339 0.38 30.41 -46.37
CA VAL A 339 -0.13 30.60 -47.74
C VAL A 339 -0.51 32.07 -48.00
N PRO A 340 -0.26 32.59 -49.21
CA PRO A 340 -0.78 33.90 -49.62
C PRO A 340 -2.29 33.82 -49.87
N VAL A 341 -3.01 34.88 -49.49
CA VAL A 341 -4.44 35.09 -49.72
C VAL A 341 -4.71 36.53 -50.13
N ASP A 342 -5.77 36.72 -50.92
CA ASP A 342 -6.29 38.03 -51.29
C ASP A 342 -7.51 38.32 -50.40
N VAL A 343 -7.49 39.43 -49.66
CA VAL A 343 -8.52 39.75 -48.66
C VAL A 343 -9.01 41.19 -48.77
N GLU A 344 -10.31 41.41 -48.55
CA GLU A 344 -10.97 42.72 -48.61
C GLU A 344 -10.85 43.45 -47.26
N GLN A 345 -10.41 44.71 -47.28
CA GLN A 345 -10.25 45.53 -46.08
C GLN A 345 -11.52 45.59 -45.22
N GLY A 346 -11.40 45.15 -43.96
CA GLY A 346 -12.49 45.15 -42.98
C GLY A 346 -13.49 43.99 -43.07
N ARG A 347 -13.38 43.11 -44.08
CA ARG A 347 -14.18 41.88 -44.18
C ARG A 347 -13.73 40.86 -43.14
N GLU A 348 -14.68 40.04 -42.70
CA GLU A 348 -14.44 38.87 -41.84
C GLU A 348 -14.50 37.59 -42.68
N TYR A 349 -13.61 36.64 -42.38
CA TYR A 349 -13.42 35.38 -43.10
C TYR A 349 -13.51 34.22 -42.12
N GLU A 350 -14.31 33.20 -42.43
CA GLU A 350 -14.38 31.97 -41.64
C GLU A 350 -13.19 31.07 -42.01
N VAL A 351 -12.43 30.62 -41.02
CA VAL A 351 -11.37 29.61 -41.19
C VAL A 351 -11.76 28.37 -40.39
N VAL A 352 -11.79 27.22 -41.07
CA VAL A 352 -12.18 25.93 -40.50
C VAL A 352 -11.00 24.98 -40.57
N ALA A 353 -10.66 24.36 -39.44
CA ALA A 353 -9.72 23.25 -39.34
C ALA A 353 -10.48 21.92 -39.22
N GLU A 354 -10.35 21.06 -40.24
CA GLU A 354 -10.95 19.73 -40.32
C GLU A 354 -9.93 18.66 -39.87
N TYR A 355 -10.21 17.99 -38.74
CA TYR A 355 -9.35 16.95 -38.15
C TYR A 355 -9.94 15.56 -38.46
N ASP A 356 -9.10 14.65 -38.97
CA ASP A 356 -9.50 13.32 -39.45
C ASP A 356 -9.13 12.25 -38.42
N LEU A 357 -10.07 11.85 -37.56
CA LEU A 357 -9.86 10.95 -36.42
C LEU A 357 -10.00 9.48 -36.83
N LYS A 358 -9.12 9.08 -37.77
CA LYS A 358 -9.17 7.81 -38.52
C LYS A 358 -9.40 6.57 -37.68
N ASP A 359 -8.70 6.46 -36.56
CA ASP A 359 -8.73 5.26 -35.71
C ASP A 359 -10.10 5.07 -35.00
N ILE A 360 -10.90 6.13 -34.87
CA ILE A 360 -12.29 6.07 -34.36
C ILE A 360 -13.35 6.30 -35.46
N ARG A 361 -12.90 6.50 -36.72
CA ARG A 361 -13.73 6.75 -37.93
C ARG A 361 -14.57 8.05 -37.88
N ASP A 362 -14.18 9.02 -37.06
CA ASP A 362 -14.90 10.29 -36.84
C ASP A 362 -14.12 11.51 -37.38
N LYS A 363 -14.73 12.70 -37.38
CA LYS A 363 -14.12 13.97 -37.78
C LYS A 363 -14.51 15.11 -36.85
N TYR A 364 -13.51 15.78 -36.29
CA TYR A 364 -13.68 17.00 -35.50
C TYR A 364 -13.47 18.24 -36.38
N GLN A 365 -14.24 19.31 -36.15
CA GLN A 365 -14.04 20.60 -36.80
C GLN A 365 -13.92 21.72 -35.78
N GLN A 366 -12.87 22.53 -35.89
CA GLN A 366 -12.73 23.77 -35.13
C GLN A 366 -12.88 24.97 -36.07
N LYS A 367 -13.74 25.92 -35.71
CA LYS A 367 -13.99 27.15 -36.48
C LYS A 367 -13.42 28.36 -35.78
N THR A 368 -12.94 29.33 -36.56
CA THR A 368 -12.59 30.67 -36.08
C THR A 368 -12.83 31.70 -37.16
N VAL A 369 -12.83 32.98 -36.81
CA VAL A 369 -13.02 34.10 -37.74
C VAL A 369 -11.88 35.10 -37.52
N PHE A 370 -11.30 35.60 -38.60
CA PHE A 370 -10.40 36.75 -38.56
C PHE A 370 -10.95 37.90 -39.40
N LYS A 371 -10.63 39.13 -38.98
CA LYS A 371 -10.97 40.36 -39.69
C LYS A 371 -9.76 40.88 -40.43
N ALA A 372 -9.90 41.14 -41.73
CA ALA A 372 -8.84 41.66 -42.57
C ALA A 372 -8.53 43.13 -42.25
N ASP A 373 -7.25 43.44 -42.06
CA ASP A 373 -6.69 44.75 -41.79
C ASP A 373 -5.41 44.93 -42.63
N ALA A 374 -5.44 45.82 -43.62
CA ALA A 374 -4.35 46.10 -44.57
C ALA A 374 -3.05 46.58 -43.91
N ARG A 375 -3.07 46.87 -42.60
CA ARG A 375 -1.89 47.14 -41.78
C ARG A 375 -1.15 45.88 -41.34
N ARG A 376 -1.64 44.68 -41.71
CA ARG A 376 -1.09 43.37 -41.34
C ARG A 376 -0.80 42.55 -42.59
N GLU A 377 0.49 42.32 -42.84
CA GLU A 377 0.97 41.45 -43.92
C GLU A 377 0.78 39.95 -43.59
N VAL A 378 0.62 39.60 -42.31
CA VAL A 378 0.47 38.22 -41.82
C VAL A 378 -0.63 38.13 -40.77
N PHE A 379 -1.53 37.17 -40.93
CA PHE A 379 -2.54 36.76 -39.95
C PHE A 379 -2.17 35.38 -39.40
N SER A 380 -1.65 35.35 -38.17
CA SER A 380 -1.30 34.10 -37.49
C SER A 380 -2.53 33.52 -36.77
N ILE A 381 -2.90 32.28 -37.10
CA ILE A 381 -4.05 31.57 -36.54
C ILE A 381 -3.55 30.28 -35.88
N ASN A 382 -3.81 30.12 -34.59
CA ASN A 382 -3.47 28.91 -33.84
C ASN A 382 -4.77 28.17 -33.48
N PHE A 383 -4.96 26.98 -34.04
CA PHE A 383 -5.99 26.05 -33.61
C PHE A 383 -5.41 25.11 -32.56
N ASP A 384 -5.97 25.14 -31.35
CA ASP A 384 -5.73 24.13 -30.32
C ASP A 384 -7.06 23.40 -30.11
N ALA A 385 -7.19 22.24 -30.75
CA ALA A 385 -8.44 21.49 -30.78
C ALA A 385 -8.72 20.79 -29.46
N GLU A 386 -10.00 20.55 -29.19
CA GLU A 386 -10.47 19.76 -28.05
C GLU A 386 -10.32 18.27 -28.33
N ILE A 387 -9.08 17.86 -28.62
CA ILE A 387 -8.65 16.51 -28.94
C ILE A 387 -7.50 16.16 -27.98
N GLY A 388 -7.64 15.03 -27.29
CA GLY A 388 -6.58 14.45 -26.47
C GLY A 388 -5.99 13.19 -27.10
N MET A 389 -5.24 12.45 -26.30
CA MET A 389 -4.64 11.18 -26.69
C MET A 389 -5.06 10.07 -25.74
N LEU A 390 -5.39 8.89 -26.27
CA LEU A 390 -5.42 7.64 -25.51
C LEU A 390 -4.25 6.76 -25.94
N ARG A 391 -3.51 6.18 -24.98
CA ARG A 391 -2.56 5.08 -25.23
C ARG A 391 -3.03 3.84 -24.48
N ILE A 392 -3.16 2.72 -25.19
CA ILE A 392 -3.29 1.41 -24.57
C ILE A 392 -1.88 0.84 -24.45
N LEU A 393 -1.36 0.75 -23.23
CA LEU A 393 0.01 0.29 -22.94
C LEU A 393 0.05 -1.23 -22.74
N LYS A 394 -0.96 -1.77 -22.06
CA LYS A 394 -1.10 -3.20 -21.76
C LYS A 394 -2.56 -3.56 -21.52
N LEU A 395 -2.95 -4.75 -21.97
CA LEU A 395 -4.19 -5.41 -21.60
C LEU A 395 -3.88 -6.86 -21.15
N PRO A 396 -4.79 -7.51 -20.39
CA PRO A 396 -4.74 -8.93 -20.12
C PRO A 396 -4.86 -9.77 -21.41
N ARG A 397 -4.64 -11.08 -21.30
CA ARG A 397 -4.91 -11.99 -22.42
C ARG A 397 -6.41 -12.26 -22.60
N ASP A 398 -6.79 -12.54 -23.84
CA ASP A 398 -8.09 -13.07 -24.26
C ASP A 398 -9.33 -12.21 -23.86
N VAL A 399 -9.12 -10.94 -23.49
CA VAL A 399 -10.19 -9.93 -23.33
C VAL A 399 -10.57 -9.28 -24.65
N GLN A 400 -11.84 -8.86 -24.75
CA GLN A 400 -12.26 -7.83 -25.68
C GLN A 400 -12.25 -6.48 -24.98
N PHE A 401 -11.61 -5.49 -25.60
CA PHE A 401 -11.57 -4.10 -25.14
C PHE A 401 -12.71 -3.30 -25.78
N TYR A 402 -13.45 -2.56 -24.96
CA TYR A 402 -14.49 -1.63 -25.38
C TYR A 402 -14.21 -0.25 -24.79
N LEU A 403 -14.43 0.79 -25.59
CA LEU A 403 -14.35 2.20 -25.20
C LEU A 403 -15.66 2.87 -25.64
N GLU A 404 -16.32 3.58 -24.75
CA GLU A 404 -17.55 4.33 -25.04
C GLU A 404 -17.36 5.78 -24.64
N GLY A 405 -17.52 6.70 -25.59
CA GLY A 405 -17.20 8.12 -25.44
C GLY A 405 -18.43 9.01 -25.47
N TYR A 406 -18.48 9.96 -24.54
CA TYR A 406 -19.48 11.03 -24.48
C TYR A 406 -18.75 12.36 -24.71
N TYR A 407 -18.73 12.81 -25.96
CA TYR A 407 -17.87 13.91 -26.40
C TYR A 407 -18.34 15.27 -25.85
N ALA A 408 -17.41 16.18 -25.58
CA ALA A 408 -17.72 17.48 -24.98
C ALA A 408 -18.66 18.34 -25.84
N TYR A 409 -18.63 18.17 -27.16
CA TYR A 409 -19.51 18.85 -28.13
C TYR A 409 -20.83 18.12 -28.42
N ASP A 410 -20.94 16.82 -28.10
CA ASP A 410 -22.18 16.05 -28.20
C ASP A 410 -22.31 15.12 -26.99
N LYS A 411 -22.85 15.68 -25.91
CA LYS A 411 -23.07 14.98 -24.64
C LYS A 411 -24.38 14.19 -24.60
N ALA A 412 -25.20 14.28 -25.65
CA ALA A 412 -26.52 13.63 -25.69
C ALA A 412 -26.45 12.21 -26.25
N HIS A 413 -25.41 11.89 -27.03
CA HIS A 413 -25.26 10.59 -27.69
C HIS A 413 -23.99 9.87 -27.20
N ALA A 414 -24.15 8.61 -26.82
CA ALA A 414 -23.01 7.72 -26.61
C ALA A 414 -22.37 7.38 -27.96
N ASN A 415 -21.06 7.55 -28.06
CA ASN A 415 -20.27 7.20 -29.24
C ASN A 415 -19.41 5.97 -28.91
N PRO A 416 -19.92 4.73 -29.11
CA PRO A 416 -19.18 3.50 -28.82
C PRO A 416 -18.04 3.30 -29.82
N VAL A 417 -16.81 3.50 -29.36
CA VAL A 417 -15.57 3.35 -30.13
C VAL A 417 -15.11 1.89 -30.11
N ARG A 418 -15.46 1.17 -31.17
CA ARG A 418 -14.93 -0.17 -31.43
C ARG A 418 -13.55 -0.07 -32.09
N LEU A 419 -12.49 -0.27 -31.30
CA LEU A 419 -11.13 -0.43 -31.81
C LEU A 419 -10.96 -1.85 -32.38
N ASP A 420 -11.00 -2.00 -33.71
CA ASP A 420 -10.83 -3.30 -34.37
C ASP A 420 -9.38 -3.83 -34.29
N ASP A 421 -8.36 -2.95 -34.28
CA ASP A 421 -6.93 -3.29 -34.17
C ASP A 421 -6.23 -2.41 -33.12
N ILE A 422 -5.85 -2.98 -31.97
CA ILE A 422 -5.14 -2.26 -30.89
C ILE A 422 -3.63 -2.37 -31.07
N VAL A 423 -2.98 -1.23 -31.33
CA VAL A 423 -1.51 -1.11 -31.42
C VAL A 423 -0.95 -0.54 -30.12
N TYR A 424 -0.34 -1.38 -29.30
CA TYR A 424 0.17 -0.98 -27.98
C TYR A 424 1.16 0.20 -28.04
N GLY A 425 0.97 1.18 -27.17
CA GLY A 425 1.79 2.40 -27.08
C GLY A 425 1.55 3.46 -28.17
N LYS A 426 0.84 3.14 -29.27
CA LYS A 426 0.45 4.13 -30.27
C LYS A 426 -0.56 5.12 -29.66
N PRO A 427 -0.40 6.44 -29.84
CA PRO A 427 -1.44 7.40 -29.49
C PRO A 427 -2.63 7.30 -30.45
N LEU A 428 -3.81 7.18 -29.86
CA LEU A 428 -5.13 7.28 -30.46
C LEU A 428 -5.65 8.70 -30.24
N TYR A 429 -5.94 9.47 -31.29
CA TYR A 429 -6.50 10.82 -31.15
C TYR A 429 -8.02 10.76 -31.04
N ILE A 430 -8.57 11.28 -29.95
CA ILE A 430 -10.00 11.24 -29.60
C ILE A 430 -10.45 12.59 -29.01
N PRO A 431 -11.72 13.00 -29.15
CA PRO A 431 -12.22 14.26 -28.59
C PRO A 431 -12.12 14.34 -27.07
N PHE A 432 -12.07 15.55 -26.52
CA PHE A 432 -12.38 15.75 -25.09
C PHE A 432 -13.80 15.28 -24.80
N GLY A 433 -14.01 14.71 -23.62
CA GLY A 433 -15.23 14.02 -23.24
C GLY A 433 -15.04 13.08 -22.05
N HIS A 434 -16.12 12.45 -21.65
CA HIS A 434 -16.13 11.39 -20.65
C HIS A 434 -16.05 10.02 -21.34
N TYR A 435 -15.27 9.09 -20.80
CA TYR A 435 -14.98 7.80 -21.43
C TYR A 435 -15.12 6.63 -20.47
N GLN A 436 -15.99 5.67 -20.83
CA GLN A 436 -16.09 4.39 -20.14
C GLN A 436 -15.26 3.33 -20.87
N VAL A 437 -14.51 2.53 -20.10
CA VAL A 437 -13.61 1.49 -20.57
C VAL A 437 -14.04 0.16 -19.96
N GLU A 438 -14.38 -0.81 -20.81
CA GLU A 438 -14.75 -2.15 -20.38
C GLU A 438 -13.83 -3.22 -20.97
N LEU A 439 -13.41 -4.17 -20.14
CA LEU A 439 -12.80 -5.43 -20.61
C LEU A 439 -13.78 -6.57 -20.40
N LYS A 440 -14.05 -7.33 -21.47
CA LYS A 440 -15.02 -8.43 -21.47
C LYS A 440 -14.32 -9.76 -21.73
N LEU A 441 -14.53 -10.76 -20.86
CA LEU A 441 -13.96 -12.11 -21.01
C LEU A 441 -14.98 -13.08 -21.65
N PRO A 442 -14.54 -13.99 -22.54
CA PRO A 442 -15.37 -15.04 -23.11
C PRO A 442 -15.65 -16.16 -22.09
N VAL A 443 -16.86 -16.19 -21.54
CA VAL A 443 -17.35 -17.23 -20.62
C VAL A 443 -18.22 -18.24 -21.37
N ARG A 444 -18.00 -19.54 -21.14
CA ARG A 444 -18.82 -20.62 -21.70
C ARG A 444 -19.90 -21.04 -20.71
N LEU A 445 -21.15 -20.67 -21.01
CA LEU A 445 -22.31 -21.09 -20.24
C LEU A 445 -22.77 -22.48 -20.72
N GLY A 446 -22.58 -23.50 -19.88
CA GLY A 446 -23.00 -24.87 -20.14
C GLY A 446 -22.41 -25.46 -21.42
N ALA A 447 -23.25 -26.13 -22.21
CA ALA A 447 -22.85 -26.81 -23.46
C ALA A 447 -22.84 -25.89 -24.71
N SER A 448 -22.88 -24.55 -24.55
CA SER A 448 -22.86 -23.63 -25.68
C SER A 448 -21.54 -23.66 -26.44
N SER A 449 -21.60 -23.75 -27.77
CA SER A 449 -20.44 -23.60 -28.65
C SER A 449 -19.99 -22.14 -28.84
N LYS A 450 -20.85 -21.16 -28.51
CA LYS A 450 -20.54 -19.73 -28.53
C LYS A 450 -20.30 -19.22 -27.09
N PRO A 451 -19.20 -18.50 -26.81
CA PRO A 451 -19.03 -17.84 -25.53
C PRO A 451 -19.97 -16.63 -25.41
N VAL A 452 -20.34 -16.30 -24.17
CA VAL A 452 -20.95 -15.02 -23.79
C VAL A 452 -19.84 -14.14 -23.23
N TYR A 453 -19.83 -12.85 -23.57
CA TYR A 453 -18.80 -11.93 -23.10
C TYR A 453 -19.27 -11.19 -21.84
N GLU A 454 -18.70 -11.54 -20.69
CA GLU A 454 -19.00 -10.90 -19.41
C GLU A 454 -18.02 -9.75 -19.16
N VAL A 455 -18.54 -8.58 -18.76
CA VAL A 455 -17.69 -7.47 -18.30
C VAL A 455 -16.98 -7.90 -17.02
N ARG A 456 -15.66 -7.69 -16.95
CA ARG A 456 -14.81 -8.07 -15.80
C ARG A 456 -13.93 -6.95 -15.29
N TYR A 457 -13.80 -5.87 -16.05
CA TYR A 457 -13.18 -4.62 -15.64
C TYR A 457 -14.01 -3.47 -16.21
N HIS A 458 -14.27 -2.45 -15.39
CA HIS A 458 -14.93 -1.22 -15.80
C HIS A 458 -14.21 -0.02 -15.16
N ARG A 459 -13.90 1.02 -15.94
CA ARG A 459 -13.37 2.30 -15.44
C ARG A 459 -13.90 3.47 -16.26
N GLU A 460 -14.09 4.58 -15.57
CA GLU A 460 -14.46 5.86 -16.15
C GLU A 460 -13.25 6.81 -16.16
N TYR A 461 -13.17 7.66 -17.18
CA TYR A 461 -12.06 8.59 -17.40
C TYR A 461 -12.53 9.89 -18.07
N ASP A 462 -12.16 11.04 -17.52
CA ASP A 462 -12.37 12.33 -18.18
C ASP A 462 -11.13 12.77 -18.96
N LEU A 463 -11.31 13.06 -20.26
CA LEU A 463 -10.29 13.63 -21.13
C LEU A 463 -10.67 15.09 -21.41
N ASN A 464 -9.83 16.05 -21.03
CA ASN A 464 -10.15 17.47 -21.09
C ASN A 464 -8.89 18.34 -21.24
N ALA A 465 -9.04 19.67 -21.18
CA ALA A 465 -7.94 20.61 -21.39
C ALA A 465 -6.79 20.49 -20.37
N GLU A 466 -7.07 20.02 -19.14
CA GLU A 466 -6.09 19.74 -18.08
C GLU A 466 -5.54 18.31 -18.22
N ASN A 467 -6.44 17.31 -18.37
CA ASN A 467 -6.09 15.92 -18.59
C ASN A 467 -6.16 15.55 -20.08
N ARG A 468 -5.17 15.97 -20.87
CA ARG A 468 -5.13 15.72 -22.33
C ARG A 468 -4.62 14.33 -22.76
N SER A 469 -4.30 13.43 -21.82
CA SER A 469 -3.75 12.11 -22.14
C SER A 469 -4.25 11.03 -21.18
N LEU A 470 -4.96 10.02 -21.71
CA LEU A 470 -5.30 8.80 -20.98
C LEU A 470 -4.31 7.69 -21.32
N GLU A 471 -3.89 6.92 -20.31
CA GLU A 471 -3.04 5.74 -20.50
C GLU A 471 -3.64 4.53 -19.79
N ILE A 472 -4.05 3.53 -20.59
CA ILE A 472 -4.68 2.30 -20.12
C ILE A 472 -3.62 1.21 -20.04
N SER A 473 -3.32 0.78 -18.82
CA SER A 473 -2.46 -0.37 -18.53
C SER A 473 -3.19 -1.28 -17.55
N VAL A 474 -3.68 -2.42 -18.04
CA VAL A 474 -4.44 -3.38 -17.23
C VAL A 474 -3.71 -4.72 -17.21
N ASP A 475 -3.41 -5.21 -16.01
CA ASP A 475 -2.76 -6.50 -15.76
C ASP A 475 -3.78 -7.64 -15.57
N ASP A 476 -3.36 -8.88 -15.80
CA ASP A 476 -4.22 -10.07 -15.63
C ASP A 476 -4.79 -10.19 -14.19
N LYS A 477 -4.10 -9.61 -13.18
CA LYS A 477 -4.61 -9.49 -11.79
C LYS A 477 -5.92 -8.70 -11.71
N ALA A 478 -6.10 -7.67 -12.55
CA ALA A 478 -7.28 -6.82 -12.53
C ALA A 478 -8.57 -7.53 -12.99
N LEU A 479 -8.46 -8.75 -13.53
CA LEU A 479 -9.60 -9.64 -13.85
C LEU A 479 -9.91 -10.65 -12.74
N GLN A 480 -9.14 -10.63 -11.64
CA GLN A 480 -9.29 -11.52 -10.48
C GLN A 480 -9.47 -10.75 -9.16
N PHE A 481 -9.14 -9.46 -9.13
CA PHE A 481 -9.21 -8.61 -7.95
C PHE A 481 -9.71 -7.21 -8.30
N PHE A 482 -10.26 -6.50 -7.30
CA PHE A 482 -10.68 -5.10 -7.36
C PHE A 482 -10.08 -4.29 -6.21
N PRO A 483 -9.77 -2.99 -6.39
CA PRO A 483 -9.26 -2.15 -5.32
C PRO A 483 -10.40 -1.74 -4.38
N ALA A 484 -10.21 -1.93 -3.08
CA ALA A 484 -11.18 -1.62 -2.05
C ALA A 484 -10.61 -0.67 -0.98
N GLN A 485 -11.48 0.21 -0.46
CA GLN A 485 -11.29 0.99 0.75
C GLN A 485 -12.31 0.52 1.81
N ILE A 486 -11.86 -0.26 2.79
CA ILE A 486 -12.74 -0.81 3.83
C ILE A 486 -12.45 -0.14 5.17
N LYS A 487 -13.44 0.57 5.71
CA LYS A 487 -13.39 1.31 6.97
C LYS A 487 -14.26 0.60 8.02
N THR A 488 -13.96 0.76 9.30
CA THR A 488 -14.87 0.37 10.39
C THR A 488 -15.05 1.50 11.39
N GLN A 489 -16.15 1.47 12.12
CA GLN A 489 -16.38 2.32 13.28
C GLN A 489 -16.61 1.46 14.54
N PRO A 490 -15.70 1.52 15.54
CA PRO A 490 -14.40 2.20 15.52
C PRO A 490 -13.37 1.56 14.54
N PRO A 491 -12.29 2.28 14.18
CA PRO A 491 -11.23 1.78 13.32
C PRO A 491 -10.31 0.76 14.03
N GLY A 492 -9.38 0.17 13.29
CA GLY A 492 -8.36 -0.76 13.81
C GLY A 492 -8.76 -2.24 13.80
N ALA A 493 -9.98 -2.56 13.35
CA ALA A 493 -10.47 -3.93 13.23
C ALA A 493 -9.63 -4.74 12.24
N THR A 494 -9.28 -5.98 12.58
CA THR A 494 -8.64 -6.89 11.62
C THR A 494 -9.68 -7.35 10.59
N LEU A 495 -9.42 -7.06 9.32
CA LEU A 495 -10.18 -7.59 8.19
C LEU A 495 -9.63 -8.96 7.79
N PHE A 496 -10.52 -9.94 7.70
CA PHE A 496 -10.31 -11.22 7.02
C PHE A 496 -11.25 -11.32 5.81
N VAL A 497 -10.80 -11.97 4.75
CA VAL A 497 -11.64 -12.42 3.62
C VAL A 497 -11.48 -13.93 3.49
N ASP A 498 -12.60 -14.66 3.51
CA ASP A 498 -12.66 -16.13 3.53
C ASP A 498 -11.75 -16.79 4.59
N GLY A 499 -11.53 -16.10 5.71
CA GLY A 499 -10.65 -16.52 6.80
C GLY A 499 -9.16 -16.18 6.62
N GLN A 500 -8.73 -15.70 5.45
CA GLN A 500 -7.39 -15.13 5.26
C GLN A 500 -7.35 -13.69 5.79
N LYS A 501 -6.38 -13.37 6.66
CA LYS A 501 -6.18 -11.99 7.14
C LYS A 501 -5.67 -11.10 6.00
N MET A 502 -6.41 -10.05 5.69
CA MET A 502 -6.05 -9.05 4.67
C MET A 502 -5.29 -7.87 5.29
N GLY A 503 -5.69 -7.40 6.48
CA GLY A 503 -5.06 -6.24 7.11
C GLY A 503 -5.73 -5.79 8.41
N VAL A 504 -5.72 -4.48 8.64
CA VAL A 504 -6.52 -3.79 9.66
C VAL A 504 -7.21 -2.57 9.01
N THR A 505 -8.32 -2.11 9.57
CA THR A 505 -9.09 -0.97 9.03
C THR A 505 -8.56 0.37 9.55
N PRO A 506 -8.59 1.47 8.77
CA PRO A 506 -8.90 1.53 7.34
C PRO A 506 -7.94 0.69 6.49
N PHE A 507 -8.51 -0.16 5.65
CA PHE A 507 -7.78 -1.04 4.74
C PHE A 507 -7.89 -0.47 3.32
N GLU A 508 -6.76 -0.25 2.67
CA GLU A 508 -6.68 0.10 1.25
C GLU A 508 -5.88 -1.00 0.55
N GLY A 509 -6.49 -1.66 -0.44
CA GLY A 509 -5.84 -2.77 -1.15
C GLY A 509 -6.78 -3.60 -2.01
N ASP A 510 -6.22 -4.58 -2.72
CA ASP A 510 -6.97 -5.44 -3.63
C ASP A 510 -7.71 -6.57 -2.89
N LEU A 511 -9.00 -6.73 -3.18
CA LEU A 511 -9.85 -7.84 -2.75
C LEU A 511 -10.26 -8.73 -3.95
N PRO A 512 -10.47 -10.06 -3.76
CA PRO A 512 -10.78 -10.98 -4.86
C PRO A 512 -12.19 -10.79 -5.45
N LEU A 513 -12.32 -10.93 -6.77
CA LEU A 513 -13.60 -10.85 -7.48
C LEU A 513 -14.41 -12.15 -7.34
N GLY A 514 -15.70 -12.01 -7.04
CA GLY A 514 -16.64 -13.10 -6.83
C GLY A 514 -17.47 -12.90 -5.56
N ASN A 515 -18.10 -13.99 -5.12
CA ASN A 515 -18.81 -14.06 -3.84
C ASN A 515 -17.84 -14.50 -2.73
N HIS A 516 -17.59 -13.61 -1.77
CA HIS A 516 -16.64 -13.80 -0.68
C HIS A 516 -17.21 -13.27 0.64
N SER A 517 -16.75 -13.81 1.77
CA SER A 517 -17.17 -13.33 3.09
C SER A 517 -16.08 -12.49 3.76
N MET A 518 -16.44 -11.27 4.15
CA MET A 518 -15.63 -10.41 5.00
C MET A 518 -15.93 -10.69 6.46
N LYS A 519 -14.88 -10.77 7.28
CA LYS A 519 -15.02 -10.81 8.74
C LYS A 519 -14.15 -9.74 9.40
N PHE A 520 -14.75 -8.98 10.30
CA PHE A 520 -14.12 -7.93 11.09
C PHE A 520 -13.98 -8.40 12.54
N VAL A 521 -12.77 -8.33 13.08
CA VAL A 521 -12.44 -8.72 14.45
C VAL A 521 -11.74 -7.57 15.16
N LEU A 522 -12.34 -7.05 16.23
CA LEU A 522 -11.78 -5.99 17.07
C LEU A 522 -11.98 -6.33 18.56
N GLU A 523 -10.98 -6.05 19.38
CA GLU A 523 -11.01 -6.39 20.80
C GLU A 523 -12.06 -5.56 21.56
N GLY A 524 -12.96 -6.25 22.27
CA GLY A 524 -14.10 -5.63 22.97
C GLY A 524 -15.37 -5.48 22.13
N PHE A 525 -15.34 -5.85 20.85
CA PHE A 525 -16.49 -5.82 19.94
C PHE A 525 -16.91 -7.24 19.55
N PHE A 526 -18.14 -7.38 19.06
CA PHE A 526 -18.62 -8.61 18.45
C PHE A 526 -18.01 -8.77 17.05
N ASP A 527 -17.63 -10.01 16.72
CA ASP A 527 -17.18 -10.37 15.38
C ASP A 527 -18.28 -10.09 14.35
N LYS A 528 -18.09 -9.11 13.47
CA LYS A 528 -19.02 -8.81 12.38
C LYS A 528 -18.63 -9.58 11.14
N GLN A 529 -19.60 -10.23 10.49
CA GLN A 529 -19.38 -11.00 9.26
C GLN A 529 -20.41 -10.61 8.21
N GLU A 530 -19.93 -10.36 7.00
CA GLU A 530 -20.69 -9.84 5.86
C GLU A 530 -20.27 -10.60 4.59
N THR A 531 -20.97 -10.38 3.47
CA THR A 531 -20.64 -10.99 2.16
C THR A 531 -20.80 -9.98 1.03
N TYR A 532 -19.87 -9.98 0.08
CA TYR A 532 -19.98 -9.22 -1.17
C TYR A 532 -19.96 -10.15 -2.39
N ASP A 533 -20.58 -9.73 -3.50
CA ASP A 533 -20.53 -10.40 -4.81
C ASP A 533 -20.09 -9.39 -5.88
N VAL A 534 -18.81 -9.06 -5.90
CA VAL A 534 -18.23 -8.05 -6.81
C VAL A 534 -17.69 -8.79 -8.04
N ARG A 535 -18.44 -8.71 -9.14
CA ARG A 535 -18.16 -9.49 -10.38
C ARG A 535 -17.31 -8.77 -11.41
N VAL A 536 -17.29 -7.44 -11.33
CA VAL A 536 -16.55 -6.51 -12.18
C VAL A 536 -15.53 -5.79 -11.31
N ASN A 537 -14.29 -5.65 -11.77
CA ASN A 537 -13.34 -4.75 -11.12
C ASN A 537 -13.81 -3.30 -11.30
N VAL A 538 -14.38 -2.75 -10.24
CA VAL A 538 -14.65 -1.33 -9.98
C VAL A 538 -14.09 -0.97 -8.60
N PRO A 539 -13.74 0.30 -8.32
CA PRO A 539 -13.35 0.71 -6.97
C PRO A 539 -14.52 0.51 -5.99
N TYR A 540 -14.23 -0.06 -4.82
CA TYR A 540 -15.22 -0.36 -3.78
C TYR A 540 -14.90 0.45 -2.51
N GLU A 541 -15.86 1.14 -1.94
CA GLU A 541 -15.69 1.83 -0.66
C GLU A 541 -16.87 1.53 0.27
N GLU A 542 -16.58 1.10 1.50
CA GLU A 542 -17.62 0.80 2.50
C GLU A 542 -17.12 1.02 3.94
N THR A 543 -18.05 1.33 4.85
CA THR A 543 -17.78 1.57 6.28
C THR A 543 -18.68 0.70 7.15
N PHE A 544 -18.09 -0.21 7.92
CA PHE A 544 -18.82 -1.12 8.80
C PHE A 544 -18.81 -0.66 10.26
N VAL A 545 -19.98 -0.33 10.81
CA VAL A 545 -20.14 -0.16 12.26
C VAL A 545 -20.03 -1.52 12.94
N LEU A 546 -19.26 -1.59 14.03
CA LEU A 546 -19.08 -2.78 14.86
C LEU A 546 -19.83 -2.65 16.18
N ASP A 547 -20.58 -3.68 16.53
CA ASP A 547 -21.39 -3.72 17.74
C ASP A 547 -20.62 -4.24 18.96
N THR A 548 -21.06 -3.84 20.15
CA THR A 548 -20.51 -4.27 21.44
C THR A 548 -21.60 -4.17 22.50
N SER A 549 -21.42 -4.83 23.65
CA SER A 549 -22.35 -4.74 24.77
C SER A 549 -22.41 -3.31 25.33
N LEU A 550 -23.45 -3.01 26.12
CA LEU A 550 -23.54 -1.72 26.82
C LEU A 550 -22.32 -1.48 27.72
N ALA A 551 -21.90 -2.50 28.48
CA ALA A 551 -20.71 -2.44 29.31
C ALA A 551 -19.43 -2.23 28.47
N GLY A 552 -19.30 -2.91 27.33
CA GLY A 552 -18.19 -2.78 26.39
C GLY A 552 -18.02 -1.35 25.84
N ARG A 553 -19.12 -0.64 25.53
CA ARG A 553 -19.06 0.79 25.13
C ARG A 553 -18.45 1.66 26.23
N HIS A 554 -18.88 1.46 27.48
CA HIS A 554 -18.36 2.19 28.63
C HIS A 554 -16.88 1.83 28.94
N ILE A 555 -16.51 0.55 28.83
CA ILE A 555 -15.12 0.09 28.94
C ILE A 555 -14.23 0.74 27.86
N HIS A 556 -14.72 0.87 26.62
CA HIS A 556 -13.96 1.51 25.54
C HIS A 556 -13.68 2.98 25.84
N ARG A 557 -14.70 3.76 26.22
CA ARG A 557 -14.54 5.16 26.63
C ARG A 557 -13.62 5.32 27.83
N ALA A 558 -13.70 4.41 28.80
CA ALA A 558 -12.78 4.42 29.94
C ALA A 558 -11.32 4.21 29.52
N LYS A 559 -11.04 3.43 28.46
CA LYS A 559 -9.70 3.29 27.86
C LYS A 559 -9.28 4.61 27.19
N GLU A 560 -10.13 5.25 26.39
CA GLU A 560 -9.87 6.56 25.77
C GLU A 560 -9.56 7.67 26.81
N PHE A 561 -10.30 7.70 27.91
CA PHE A 561 -10.04 8.60 29.04
C PHE A 561 -8.72 8.25 29.76
N LEU A 562 -8.39 6.97 29.94
CA LEU A 562 -7.11 6.56 30.52
C LEU A 562 -5.90 6.89 29.62
N GLU A 563 -6.02 6.80 28.29
CA GLU A 563 -4.96 7.23 27.35
C GLU A 563 -4.70 8.73 27.44
N THR A 564 -5.75 9.52 27.66
CA THR A 564 -5.67 10.98 27.93
C THR A 564 -5.38 11.32 29.40
N SER A 565 -5.14 10.31 30.26
CA SER A 565 -4.89 10.41 31.70
C SER A 565 -6.04 11.01 32.55
N ASP A 566 -7.27 11.09 32.00
CA ASP A 566 -8.46 11.49 32.75
C ASP A 566 -9.04 10.32 33.55
N ALA A 567 -8.43 10.06 34.70
CA ALA A 567 -8.90 9.05 35.65
C ALA A 567 -10.31 9.35 36.21
N THR A 568 -10.84 10.57 36.07
CA THR A 568 -12.16 10.95 36.63
C THR A 568 -13.29 10.54 35.70
N HIS A 569 -13.18 10.85 34.41
CA HIS A 569 -14.16 10.38 33.42
C HIS A 569 -14.05 8.88 33.17
N ALA A 570 -12.83 8.31 33.22
CA ALA A 570 -12.64 6.87 33.23
C ALA A 570 -13.33 6.18 34.42
N LEU A 571 -13.27 6.76 35.62
CA LEU A 571 -14.00 6.23 36.79
C LEU A 571 -15.51 6.21 36.56
N ASN A 572 -16.06 7.29 36.04
CA ASN A 572 -17.50 7.42 35.80
C ASN A 572 -17.99 6.37 34.78
N GLU A 573 -17.34 6.27 33.62
CA GLU A 573 -17.69 5.28 32.59
C GLU A 573 -17.63 3.83 33.14
N LEU A 574 -16.57 3.47 33.89
CA LEU A 574 -16.46 2.14 34.51
C LEU A 574 -17.52 1.86 35.59
N VAL A 575 -17.99 2.89 36.30
CA VAL A 575 -19.08 2.76 37.28
C VAL A 575 -20.44 2.64 36.60
N GLU A 576 -20.68 3.35 35.49
CA GLU A 576 -21.88 3.13 34.66
C GLU A 576 -21.89 1.72 34.04
N ALA A 577 -20.73 1.23 33.57
CA ALA A 577 -20.59 -0.12 33.00
C ALA A 577 -21.10 -1.22 33.96
N LEU A 578 -20.84 -1.07 35.27
CA LEU A 578 -21.26 -2.04 36.30
C LEU A 578 -22.76 -2.03 36.63
N LYS A 579 -23.55 -1.09 36.08
CA LYS A 579 -25.00 -1.01 36.33
C LYS A 579 -25.83 -1.84 35.34
N GLY A 580 -25.26 -2.21 34.20
CA GLY A 580 -25.92 -3.05 33.19
C GLY A 580 -25.78 -4.54 33.46
N ASP A 581 -26.25 -5.36 32.53
CA ASP A 581 -25.87 -6.78 32.47
C ASP A 581 -24.41 -6.89 32.00
N VAL A 582 -23.56 -7.45 32.85
CA VAL A 582 -22.11 -7.57 32.63
C VAL A 582 -21.68 -9.04 32.71
N THR A 583 -21.00 -9.55 31.67
CA THR A 583 -20.43 -10.91 31.71
C THR A 583 -19.30 -11.02 32.72
N LEU A 584 -18.95 -12.26 33.13
CA LEU A 584 -17.84 -12.49 34.05
C LEU A 584 -16.49 -11.95 33.54
N LYS A 585 -16.28 -11.93 32.21
CA LYS A 585 -15.08 -11.37 31.58
C LYS A 585 -15.07 -9.85 31.67
N GLU A 586 -16.12 -9.18 31.20
CA GLU A 586 -16.23 -7.71 31.23
C GLU A 586 -16.18 -7.19 32.67
N LYS A 587 -16.75 -7.92 33.63
CA LYS A 587 -16.69 -7.57 35.05
C LYS A 587 -15.26 -7.61 35.58
N ALA A 588 -14.46 -8.62 35.20
CA ALA A 588 -13.04 -8.68 35.55
C ALA A 588 -12.22 -7.60 34.83
N GLU A 589 -12.58 -7.23 33.59
CA GLU A 589 -11.98 -6.13 32.83
C GLU A 589 -12.22 -4.79 33.53
N ILE A 590 -13.47 -4.50 33.89
CA ILE A 590 -13.84 -3.29 34.64
C ILE A 590 -13.11 -3.24 35.98
N TYR A 591 -13.00 -4.36 36.71
CA TYR A 591 -12.23 -4.42 37.95
C TYR A 591 -10.72 -4.23 37.73
N TYR A 592 -10.14 -4.71 36.63
CA TYR A 592 -8.75 -4.40 36.29
C TYR A 592 -8.54 -2.89 36.05
N PHE A 593 -9.40 -2.25 35.26
CA PHE A 593 -9.31 -0.83 34.96
C PHE A 593 -9.67 0.08 36.16
N LEU A 594 -10.64 -0.30 37.00
CA LEU A 594 -10.94 0.40 38.26
C LEU A 594 -9.74 0.34 39.22
N GLY A 595 -9.04 -0.80 39.27
CA GLY A 595 -7.77 -0.90 40.00
C GLY A 595 -6.74 0.12 39.52
N HIS A 596 -6.60 0.27 38.20
CA HIS A 596 -5.70 1.26 37.59
C HIS A 596 -6.15 2.71 37.86
N VAL A 597 -7.43 3.02 37.69
CA VAL A 597 -8.04 4.33 37.96
C VAL A 597 -7.82 4.76 39.40
N TYR A 598 -8.13 3.90 40.38
CA TYR A 598 -7.92 4.24 41.79
C TYR A 598 -6.44 4.33 42.17
N TYR A 599 -5.54 3.63 41.48
CA TYR A 599 -4.10 3.79 41.64
C TYR A 599 -3.62 5.17 41.15
N LEU A 600 -4.11 5.65 40.00
CA LEU A 600 -3.85 7.02 39.50
C LEU A 600 -4.43 8.10 40.43
N LEU A 601 -5.60 7.85 41.01
CA LEU A 601 -6.24 8.72 42.02
C LEU A 601 -5.63 8.57 43.43
N ALA A 602 -4.52 7.83 43.58
CA ALA A 602 -3.79 7.54 44.82
C ALA A 602 -4.59 6.79 45.92
N ASP A 603 -5.80 6.30 45.64
CA ASP A 603 -6.60 5.44 46.52
C ASP A 603 -6.10 3.99 46.43
N LYS A 604 -4.90 3.76 46.96
CA LYS A 604 -4.27 2.43 47.03
C LYS A 604 -5.18 1.35 47.64
N PRO A 605 -5.96 1.61 48.72
CA PRO A 605 -6.88 0.61 49.27
C PRO A 605 -7.92 0.12 48.25
N LYS A 606 -8.61 1.03 47.54
CA LYS A 606 -9.55 0.62 46.49
C LYS A 606 -8.84 -0.03 45.31
N ALA A 607 -7.70 0.51 44.88
CA ALA A 607 -6.91 -0.04 43.77
C ALA A 607 -6.58 -1.52 44.01
N LYS A 608 -6.12 -1.84 45.22
CA LYS A 608 -5.87 -3.21 45.68
C LYS A 608 -7.13 -4.07 45.61
N THR A 609 -8.25 -3.63 46.21
CA THR A 609 -9.51 -4.40 46.22
C THR A 609 -9.97 -4.75 44.82
N TYR A 610 -9.97 -3.81 43.88
CA TYR A 610 -10.43 -4.08 42.52
C TYR A 610 -9.50 -5.03 41.75
N TRP A 611 -8.18 -4.95 41.92
CA TRP A 611 -7.27 -5.97 41.36
C TRP A 611 -7.42 -7.33 42.05
N GLU A 612 -7.67 -7.40 43.36
CA GLU A 612 -7.95 -8.64 44.11
C GLU A 612 -9.29 -9.29 43.73
N GLU A 613 -10.28 -8.52 43.25
CA GLU A 613 -11.47 -9.05 42.58
C GLU A 613 -11.18 -9.51 41.13
N SER A 614 -10.39 -8.76 40.37
CA SER A 614 -10.09 -9.07 38.96
C SER A 614 -9.29 -10.37 38.77
N ILE A 615 -8.31 -10.66 39.64
CA ILE A 615 -7.54 -11.93 39.62
C ILE A 615 -8.38 -13.20 39.92
N LYS A 616 -9.68 -13.06 40.18
CA LYS A 616 -10.61 -14.20 40.27
C LYS A 616 -11.01 -14.71 38.87
N SER A 617 -10.86 -13.90 37.83
CA SER A 617 -10.90 -14.37 36.43
C SER A 617 -9.49 -14.68 35.93
N LYS A 618 -9.44 -15.52 34.88
CA LYS A 618 -8.21 -15.82 34.13
C LYS A 618 -7.91 -14.76 33.08
N ASP A 619 -8.91 -14.01 32.60
CA ASP A 619 -8.77 -13.08 31.47
C ASP A 619 -7.86 -11.87 31.75
N PHE A 620 -7.78 -11.43 33.02
CA PHE A 620 -7.01 -10.25 33.46
C PHE A 620 -6.09 -10.56 34.65
N TYR A 621 -5.72 -11.83 34.79
CA TYR A 621 -4.98 -12.34 35.95
C TYR A 621 -3.60 -11.70 36.08
N TYR A 622 -2.81 -11.73 34.99
CA TYR A 622 -1.42 -11.30 35.01
C TYR A 622 -1.28 -9.76 34.98
N GLU A 623 -2.24 -9.11 34.34
CA GLU A 623 -2.43 -7.66 34.29
C GLU A 623 -2.69 -7.10 35.70
N SER A 624 -3.62 -7.72 36.42
CA SER A 624 -3.96 -7.35 37.81
C SER A 624 -2.89 -7.77 38.83
N GLN A 625 -2.22 -8.91 38.61
CA GLN A 625 -1.01 -9.29 39.37
C GLN A 625 0.09 -8.23 39.25
N LEU A 626 0.32 -7.67 38.06
CA LEU A 626 1.29 -6.58 37.85
C LEU A 626 0.83 -5.27 38.50
N GLY A 627 -0.47 -4.99 38.54
CA GLY A 627 -1.07 -3.90 39.33
C GLY A 627 -0.76 -4.03 40.83
N LEU A 628 -1.09 -5.18 41.42
CA LEU A 628 -0.81 -5.49 42.82
C LEU A 628 0.69 -5.45 43.14
N ALA A 629 1.55 -5.83 42.20
CA ALA A 629 3.00 -5.72 42.36
C ALA A 629 3.48 -4.26 42.42
N LYS A 630 2.96 -3.36 41.56
CA LYS A 630 3.26 -1.91 41.62
C LYS A 630 2.92 -1.35 43.00
N LEU A 631 1.72 -1.68 43.51
CA LEU A 631 1.26 -1.28 44.84
C LEU A 631 2.18 -1.79 45.95
N GLN A 632 2.62 -3.05 45.89
CA GLN A 632 3.57 -3.63 46.85
C GLN A 632 4.97 -2.98 46.80
N ILE A 633 5.45 -2.53 45.63
CA ILE A 633 6.68 -1.71 45.54
C ILE A 633 6.48 -0.39 46.28
N ASP A 634 5.34 0.25 46.08
CA ASP A 634 5.03 1.56 46.68
C ASP A 634 4.62 1.46 48.16
N GLU A 635 4.52 0.24 48.71
CA GLU A 635 4.46 -0.10 50.14
C GLU A 635 5.84 -0.51 50.71
N GLY A 636 6.88 -0.59 49.86
CA GLY A 636 8.22 -1.07 50.22
C GLY A 636 8.37 -2.59 50.31
N ASN A 637 7.32 -3.37 50.04
CA ASN A 637 7.32 -4.83 50.12
C ASN A 637 7.92 -5.49 48.87
N LYS A 638 9.24 -5.32 48.72
CA LYS A 638 10.05 -5.82 47.60
C LYS A 638 9.80 -7.30 47.28
N ASN A 639 9.80 -8.16 48.29
CA ASN A 639 9.77 -9.61 48.07
C ASN A 639 8.40 -10.07 47.57
N ALA A 640 7.30 -9.52 48.09
CA ALA A 640 5.96 -9.83 47.58
C ALA A 640 5.77 -9.32 46.14
N ALA A 641 6.26 -8.10 45.84
CA ALA A 641 6.22 -7.55 44.49
C ALA A 641 7.00 -8.43 43.48
N LEU A 642 8.21 -8.88 43.85
CA LEU A 642 9.03 -9.75 43.01
C LEU A 642 8.33 -11.07 42.69
N SER A 643 7.69 -11.72 43.65
CA SER A 643 6.93 -12.96 43.41
C SER A 643 5.85 -12.78 42.34
N ARG A 644 5.04 -11.71 42.44
CA ARG A 644 3.99 -11.39 41.44
C ARG A 644 4.58 -11.04 40.08
N ILE A 645 5.66 -10.25 40.02
CA ILE A 645 6.30 -9.85 38.76
C ILE A 645 6.92 -11.05 38.04
N ILE A 646 7.55 -11.97 38.78
CA ILE A 646 8.13 -13.20 38.23
C ILE A 646 7.02 -14.09 37.67
N GLU A 647 5.89 -14.25 38.37
CA GLU A 647 4.72 -14.97 37.88
C GLU A 647 4.21 -14.39 36.54
N VAL A 648 4.12 -13.06 36.41
CA VAL A 648 3.76 -12.39 35.14
C VAL A 648 4.84 -12.58 34.06
N MET A 649 6.12 -12.44 34.40
CA MET A 649 7.24 -12.60 33.45
C MET A 649 7.41 -14.02 32.94
N LEU A 650 7.00 -15.04 33.70
CA LEU A 650 7.07 -16.44 33.29
C LEU A 650 5.91 -16.88 32.40
N ASN A 651 4.74 -16.25 32.53
CA ASN A 651 3.51 -16.68 31.85
C ASN A 651 3.05 -15.75 30.71
N SER A 652 3.53 -14.49 30.67
CA SER A 652 3.22 -13.57 29.57
C SER A 652 3.99 -13.94 28.29
N LYS A 653 3.29 -13.89 27.14
CA LYS A 653 3.91 -14.16 25.83
C LYS A 653 4.98 -13.12 25.52
N ALA A 654 6.14 -13.56 25.04
CA ALA A 654 7.20 -12.67 24.59
C ALA A 654 6.69 -11.66 23.54
N HIS A 655 7.22 -10.43 23.59
CA HIS A 655 6.82 -9.29 22.75
C HIS A 655 5.39 -8.75 22.98
N THR A 656 4.65 -9.19 24.00
CA THR A 656 3.41 -8.50 24.43
C THR A 656 3.69 -7.20 25.19
N PRO A 657 2.76 -6.22 25.19
CA PRO A 657 2.85 -5.02 26.03
C PRO A 657 3.03 -5.36 27.52
N LEU A 658 2.32 -6.37 28.02
CA LEU A 658 2.41 -6.85 29.41
C LEU A 658 3.80 -7.38 29.75
N ALA A 659 4.40 -8.23 28.91
CA ALA A 659 5.77 -8.72 29.13
C ALA A 659 6.79 -7.57 29.13
N GLY A 660 6.59 -6.58 28.26
CA GLY A 660 7.38 -5.35 28.23
C GLY A 660 7.22 -4.50 29.49
N GLU A 661 6.00 -4.39 30.03
CA GLU A 661 5.74 -3.65 31.26
C GLU A 661 6.28 -4.37 32.50
N ALA A 662 6.03 -5.67 32.63
CA ALA A 662 6.54 -6.49 33.73
C ALA A 662 8.07 -6.40 33.83
N LYS A 663 8.78 -6.42 32.69
CA LYS A 663 10.23 -6.19 32.64
C LYS A 663 10.63 -4.77 33.11
N ARG A 664 9.89 -3.72 32.74
CA ARG A 664 10.15 -2.35 33.24
C ARG A 664 9.95 -2.25 34.76
N VAL A 665 8.90 -2.88 35.29
CA VAL A 665 8.61 -2.89 36.73
C VAL A 665 9.65 -3.71 37.50
N PHE A 666 10.09 -4.86 36.96
CA PHE A 666 11.21 -5.64 37.49
C PHE A 666 12.50 -4.80 37.60
N GLN A 667 12.88 -4.10 36.52
CA GLN A 667 14.07 -3.25 36.48
C GLN A 667 13.96 -2.02 37.40
N ARG A 668 12.75 -1.58 37.77
CA ARG A 668 12.53 -0.54 38.79
C ARG A 668 12.94 -1.01 40.19
N ILE A 669 12.81 -2.31 40.47
CA ILE A 669 13.20 -2.96 41.74
C ILE A 669 14.68 -3.35 41.74
N ILE A 670 15.12 -4.06 40.70
CA ILE A 670 16.43 -4.73 40.65
C ILE A 670 17.45 -3.81 39.97
N LYS A 671 18.09 -2.96 40.80
CA LYS A 671 19.00 -1.90 40.33
C LYS A 671 20.48 -2.28 40.33
N THR A 672 20.91 -3.16 41.22
CA THR A 672 22.35 -3.38 41.56
C THR A 672 22.73 -4.87 41.68
N GLY A 673 21.90 -5.77 41.15
CA GLY A 673 22.09 -7.22 41.19
C GLY A 673 21.17 -7.89 40.19
N ALA A 674 20.86 -9.17 40.39
CA ALA A 674 19.99 -9.98 39.55
C ALA A 674 18.97 -10.79 40.37
N VAL A 675 18.10 -11.52 39.67
CA VAL A 675 17.18 -12.48 40.28
C VAL A 675 17.28 -13.84 39.60
N ILE A 676 17.46 -14.90 40.39
CA ILE A 676 17.36 -16.28 39.93
C ILE A 676 16.06 -16.89 40.50
N TYR A 677 15.20 -17.38 39.61
CA TYR A 677 14.02 -18.17 39.98
C TYR A 677 14.31 -19.64 39.75
N ILE A 678 14.18 -20.47 40.79
CA ILE A 678 14.54 -21.89 40.76
C ILE A 678 13.29 -22.72 41.07
N SER A 679 12.89 -23.58 40.14
CA SER A 679 11.73 -24.47 40.28
C SER A 679 12.06 -25.87 39.80
N SER A 680 11.46 -26.87 40.45
CA SER A 680 11.65 -28.28 40.09
C SER A 680 10.35 -29.03 39.96
N GLU A 681 10.40 -30.09 39.15
CA GLU A 681 9.36 -31.10 39.04
C GLU A 681 9.93 -32.46 39.49
N PRO A 682 9.36 -33.09 40.53
CA PRO A 682 8.37 -32.54 41.45
C PRO A 682 8.94 -31.42 42.33
N SER A 683 8.06 -30.53 42.80
CA SER A 683 8.41 -29.39 43.67
C SER A 683 8.80 -29.82 45.10
N GLY A 684 9.27 -28.89 45.91
CA GLY A 684 9.75 -29.17 47.27
C GLY A 684 11.11 -29.87 47.30
N ALA A 685 11.95 -29.65 46.30
CA ALA A 685 13.35 -30.09 46.29
C ALA A 685 14.22 -29.13 47.12
N ARG A 686 15.26 -29.65 47.76
CA ARG A 686 16.34 -28.88 48.37
C ARG A 686 17.13 -28.15 47.28
N VAL A 687 17.60 -26.94 47.59
CA VAL A 687 18.44 -26.12 46.70
C VAL A 687 19.72 -25.72 47.41
N VAL A 688 20.86 -25.94 46.76
CA VAL A 688 22.19 -25.52 47.22
C VAL A 688 22.81 -24.65 46.12
N VAL A 689 23.31 -23.47 46.48
CA VAL A 689 23.89 -22.50 45.56
C VAL A 689 25.31 -22.15 46.01
N ASN A 690 26.29 -22.35 45.14
CA ASN A 690 27.72 -22.13 45.43
C ASN A 690 28.17 -22.77 46.76
N HIS A 691 27.68 -23.98 47.05
CA HIS A 691 27.93 -24.78 48.26
C HIS A 691 27.24 -24.28 49.55
N GLN A 692 26.33 -23.30 49.48
CA GLN A 692 25.46 -22.88 50.58
C GLN A 692 24.03 -23.40 50.36
N GLU A 693 23.43 -24.05 51.36
CA GLU A 693 22.03 -24.49 51.28
C GLU A 693 21.08 -23.29 51.41
N VAL A 694 19.97 -23.31 50.68
CA VAL A 694 18.94 -22.26 50.68
C VAL A 694 17.76 -22.72 51.54
N ASP A 695 17.39 -21.93 52.55
CA ASP A 695 16.33 -22.25 53.52
C ASP A 695 14.98 -22.64 52.89
N GLN A 696 14.69 -22.11 51.70
CA GLN A 696 13.45 -22.35 50.95
C GLN A 696 13.67 -23.40 49.85
N LYS A 697 12.87 -24.47 49.94
CA LYS A 697 12.74 -25.51 48.91
C LYS A 697 12.03 -24.98 47.67
N THR A 698 12.19 -25.65 46.52
CA THR A 698 11.58 -25.22 45.25
C THR A 698 10.04 -25.13 45.29
N PRO A 699 9.42 -24.13 44.65
CA PRO A 699 10.03 -23.02 43.93
C PRO A 699 10.58 -21.93 44.87
N VAL A 700 11.77 -21.39 44.57
CA VAL A 700 12.44 -20.36 45.36
C VAL A 700 12.93 -19.20 44.48
N ILE A 701 12.89 -17.99 45.04
CA ILE A 701 13.36 -16.74 44.41
C ILE A 701 14.59 -16.28 45.17
N LEU A 702 15.72 -16.15 44.47
CA LEU A 702 16.94 -15.54 44.97
C LEU A 702 17.04 -14.14 44.37
N SER A 703 16.91 -13.10 45.20
CA SER A 703 17.00 -11.69 44.80
C SER A 703 18.33 -11.07 45.21
N ASP A 704 18.71 -9.98 44.52
CA ASP A 704 19.96 -9.24 44.75
C ASP A 704 21.22 -10.11 44.58
N VAL A 705 21.14 -11.08 43.68
CA VAL A 705 22.25 -11.96 43.33
C VAL A 705 23.32 -11.15 42.60
N GLU A 706 24.58 -11.31 42.99
CA GLU A 706 25.71 -10.62 42.34
C GLU A 706 25.96 -11.16 40.91
N PHE A 707 26.74 -10.43 40.12
CA PHE A 707 27.14 -10.89 38.79
C PHE A 707 28.25 -11.94 38.91
N GLY A 708 28.16 -13.05 38.16
CA GLY A 708 29.11 -14.16 38.28
C GLY A 708 28.57 -15.48 37.73
N THR A 709 29.33 -16.56 37.94
CA THR A 709 28.87 -17.92 37.60
C THR A 709 28.43 -18.66 38.85
N TYR A 710 27.17 -19.10 38.85
CA TYR A 710 26.55 -19.83 39.96
C TYR A 710 26.40 -21.31 39.62
N ARG A 711 26.85 -22.18 40.53
CA ARG A 711 26.49 -23.61 40.57
C ARG A 711 25.25 -23.74 41.44
N ILE A 712 24.16 -24.18 40.85
CA ILE A 712 22.88 -24.45 41.49
C ILE A 712 22.69 -25.96 41.48
N GLU A 713 22.48 -26.56 42.64
CA GLU A 713 22.32 -27.99 42.84
C GLU A 713 20.96 -28.24 43.49
N ILE A 714 20.16 -29.10 42.88
CA ILE A 714 18.76 -29.32 43.21
C ILE A 714 18.57 -30.81 43.47
N ASP A 715 18.09 -31.14 44.66
CA ASP A 715 18.14 -32.49 45.24
C ASP A 715 16.82 -32.83 45.94
N LYS A 716 16.37 -34.08 45.80
CA LYS A 716 15.14 -34.55 46.44
C LYS A 716 15.16 -36.06 46.63
N GLU A 717 14.84 -36.50 47.85
CA GLU A 717 14.76 -37.91 48.25
C GLU A 717 13.98 -38.77 47.24
N GLY A 718 14.64 -39.80 46.69
CA GLY A 718 14.11 -40.70 45.67
C GLY A 718 14.28 -40.23 44.21
N PHE A 719 14.98 -39.11 43.98
CA PHE A 719 15.29 -38.58 42.66
C PHE A 719 16.75 -38.18 42.54
N GLY A 720 17.36 -38.49 41.40
CA GLY A 720 18.75 -38.16 41.11
C GLY A 720 18.98 -36.63 41.06
N PRO A 721 20.01 -36.11 41.75
CA PRO A 721 20.23 -34.67 41.88
C PRO A 721 20.65 -34.03 40.54
N ALA A 722 20.24 -32.78 40.36
CA ALA A 722 20.52 -32.01 39.16
C ALA A 722 21.43 -30.81 39.46
N ILE A 723 22.50 -30.67 38.68
CA ILE A 723 23.45 -29.55 38.80
C ILE A 723 23.35 -28.67 37.56
N VAL A 724 22.95 -27.42 37.75
CA VAL A 724 22.84 -26.38 36.71
C VAL A 724 23.91 -25.31 36.96
N LYS A 725 24.61 -24.89 35.91
CA LYS A 725 25.47 -23.70 35.95
C LYS A 725 24.78 -22.55 35.21
N LYS A 726 24.76 -21.36 35.80
CA LYS A 726 24.23 -20.13 35.20
C LYS A 726 25.25 -19.01 35.33
N SER A 727 25.48 -18.28 34.25
CA SER A 727 26.15 -16.97 34.31
C SER A 727 25.10 -15.89 34.55
N VAL A 728 25.42 -14.91 35.37
CA VAL A 728 24.53 -13.85 35.88
C VAL A 728 25.15 -12.49 35.57
N GLN A 729 24.38 -11.59 34.96
CA GLN A 729 24.74 -10.19 34.74
C GLN A 729 23.82 -9.25 35.54
N MET A 730 24.23 -7.99 35.70
CA MET A 730 23.45 -6.99 36.43
C MET A 730 22.10 -6.70 35.73
N GLY A 731 21.00 -6.81 36.47
CA GLY A 731 19.64 -6.63 35.96
C GLY A 731 19.02 -7.87 35.31
N ASP A 732 19.70 -9.03 35.36
CA ASP A 732 19.17 -10.28 34.82
C ASP A 732 17.98 -10.84 35.62
N PHE A 733 17.08 -11.51 34.89
CA PHE A 733 16.13 -12.48 35.44
C PHE A 733 16.43 -13.85 34.83
N ILE A 734 16.84 -14.82 35.67
CA ILE A 734 17.28 -16.15 35.23
C ILE A 734 16.34 -17.22 35.76
N PRO A 735 15.45 -17.78 34.92
CA PRO A 735 14.71 -18.98 35.27
C PRO A 735 15.59 -20.24 35.18
N VAL A 736 15.42 -21.11 36.18
CA VAL A 736 16.01 -22.43 36.31
C VAL A 736 14.89 -23.42 36.56
N PHE A 737 14.48 -24.12 35.50
CA PHE A 737 13.49 -25.20 35.55
C PHE A 737 14.20 -26.55 35.45
N VAL A 738 13.86 -27.49 36.33
CA VAL A 738 14.50 -28.81 36.40
C VAL A 738 13.48 -29.91 36.70
N THR A 739 13.26 -30.82 35.75
CA THR A 739 12.58 -32.09 36.03
C THR A 739 13.59 -33.09 36.58
N LEU A 740 13.45 -33.46 37.86
CA LEU A 740 14.28 -34.46 38.53
C LEU A 740 13.83 -35.86 38.09
N LYS A 741 14.80 -36.73 37.78
CA LYS A 741 14.52 -38.12 37.38
C LYS A 741 14.46 -38.99 38.61
N LYS A 742 13.40 -39.80 38.76
CA LYS A 742 13.31 -40.79 39.84
C LYS A 742 14.50 -41.76 39.73
N ASP A 743 15.12 -42.11 40.86
CA ASP A 743 16.22 -43.06 40.86
C ASP A 743 15.78 -44.45 40.41
N ALA A 744 16.59 -45.07 39.56
CA ALA A 744 16.45 -46.46 39.15
C ALA A 744 17.17 -47.35 40.18
N PHE A 745 16.39 -47.88 41.11
CA PHE A 745 16.78 -48.95 42.05
C PHE A 745 16.85 -50.30 41.34
#